data_AF-A0A9P5YZC3-F1
#
_entry.id   AF-A0A9P5YZC3-F1
#
_cell.length_a   1.000
_cell.length_b   1.000
_cell.length_c   1.000
_cell.angle_alpha   90.00
_cell.angle_beta   90.00
_cell.angle_gamma   90.00
#
_symmetry.space_group_name_H-M   'P 1'
#
loop_
_entity.id
_entity.type
_entity.pdbx_description
1 polymer ?
#
loop_
_entity_poly.entity_id
_entity_poly.type
_entity_poly.pdbx_seq_one_letter_code
_entity_poly.pdbx_strand_id
1 'polypeptide(L)'
;MDKMQISLGVRYELARLITIGKVAYRDITADRLKQLQGPNAQAGPKIAQVFAKNSSSDSIRAEIDMAFAREIAANSPWSELDRETNALSRDPHEGVGNNPKEPGWYGGKIHFGGRIKSLSKDKSVSAKKSSYEIVLDSCSLSTSSRFTRRFGSWSFVRIKIPQDTFHSANNNLNEFFKKPFVIWGQVYRACYAKRDNVFLFLTNELYPLGPTIPGRFSLSDFVNWHNPIEHNAKQLMTKWSARFALGFSNSVPGPQILPGNLIEEADVVSEKDSDMTDGCGWSTKSIHRAILDQLSLSSIPAGVQFRVAGCKGMILFADDERSTKDDVHRIWPHTSQIKIRYPQELLRDPAMLTIDVLRTSRMTTPSKISAEIIINLAENGVPHKVFVDLLKETIQEIVDGLTNWEGPDAMTKLWTNVERAGGVLSARRAREAVGEARARGYSNKSPEDIELEDNDEDGEDSVDVAPRSVAWWADEISGCPSSLFDTAMSLVDSGFIPQQCPVLRQKLRMITANKVEARTQNIRFEVLQSCIAFAVPDPYGVLGPEEIQIKSSRRNLMGNDGLLTDVILGDVLIARNPCKVPSDIRKVRGVEHPALRNYTDAIVFSVQGLRRLIDFLAGGDYDGDTVLAIWMKAIVEFFKNADEKYSMDPKGLEFAFTRDTETGATFLEKVSEMNPVTKMQEMQTYLLGALLDPSLIGQYSMMHNNAIYQYGYGHPRTHKIAAKFVRVMDASKTGYRIKPATLAADMRTYHHGQPQWIAASKKDKKKKFAQAKIDKSNVAFLKRDQTSAHVHGKFIMDRLHIAAEVERERLFTEIEKIFAPLNIEPDPDLIAPWKAAVAWAEDDSLGVEIKKRKKLELSLIAQHVQGLYKKQKEIFRKRPSRDQDKNGPGFTDLPIEVRQDELRSLSRAFASEGPQIGDDLKIVPDKATLSRWQASYAYLYDAEQNCKNGEQSWSRFPWNVAFRELCSIKASTLGPYQVVTTGFYERFKLVAPR
;
A
#
# COMPACT_ATOMS: atom_id res chain seq x y z
N MET A 1 8.07 -36.42 9.02
CA MET A 1 7.08 -35.60 8.29
C MET A 1 6.87 -36.10 6.86
N ASP A 2 7.92 -36.31 6.06
CA ASP A 2 7.77 -36.85 4.69
C ASP A 2 7.09 -38.22 4.63
N LYS A 3 7.54 -39.18 5.46
CA LYS A 3 6.90 -40.50 5.57
C LYS A 3 5.40 -40.44 5.93
N MET A 4 4.98 -39.35 6.58
CA MET A 4 3.59 -39.16 7.02
C MET A 4 2.82 -38.22 6.08
N GLN A 5 3.42 -37.79 4.97
CA GLN A 5 2.83 -36.89 3.97
C GLN A 5 2.20 -35.63 4.59
N ILE A 6 2.86 -35.05 5.60
CA ILE A 6 2.41 -33.78 6.18
C ILE A 6 2.48 -32.69 5.12
N SER A 7 1.39 -31.93 4.97
CA SER A 7 1.25 -30.88 3.97
C SER A 7 2.17 -29.67 4.24
N LEU A 8 2.45 -28.93 3.18
CA LEU A 8 3.50 -27.91 3.14
C LEU A 8 3.29 -26.76 4.13
N GLY A 9 2.08 -26.22 4.14
CA GLY A 9 1.66 -25.15 5.03
C GLY A 9 1.72 -25.57 6.50
N VAL A 10 1.36 -26.82 6.81
CA VAL A 10 1.51 -27.38 8.17
C VAL A 10 2.98 -27.40 8.58
N ARG A 11 3.87 -27.87 7.71
CA ARG A 11 5.32 -27.89 8.00
C ARG A 11 5.86 -26.48 8.26
N TYR A 12 5.46 -25.51 7.44
CA TYR A 12 5.86 -24.12 7.60
C TYR A 12 5.39 -23.55 8.94
N GLU A 13 4.11 -23.75 9.26
CA GLU A 13 3.52 -23.23 10.49
C GLU A 13 4.17 -23.84 11.73
N LEU A 14 4.53 -25.14 11.69
CA LEU A 14 5.32 -25.76 12.75
C LEU A 14 6.73 -25.12 12.88
N ALA A 15 7.42 -24.88 11.75
CA ALA A 15 8.71 -24.19 11.78
C ALA A 15 8.58 -22.78 12.37
N ARG A 16 7.52 -22.06 12.00
CA ARG A 16 7.20 -20.75 12.54
C ARG A 16 6.98 -20.77 14.04
N LEU A 17 6.10 -21.66 14.53
CA LEU A 17 5.80 -21.83 15.95
C LEU A 17 7.05 -22.15 16.78
N ILE A 18 8.00 -22.89 16.21
CA ILE A 18 9.33 -23.11 16.81
C ILE A 18 10.12 -21.80 16.90
N THR A 19 10.23 -21.04 15.80
CA THR A 19 11.02 -19.79 15.79
C THR A 19 10.47 -18.71 16.74
N ILE A 20 9.17 -18.72 17.05
CA ILE A 20 8.56 -17.83 18.05
C ILE A 20 8.46 -18.45 19.45
N GLY A 21 9.00 -19.64 19.66
CA GLY A 21 9.06 -20.32 20.96
C GLY A 21 7.73 -20.84 21.50
N LYS A 22 6.70 -20.98 20.66
CA LYS A 22 5.39 -21.53 21.04
C LYS A 22 5.36 -23.06 21.07
N VAL A 23 6.21 -23.71 20.27
CA VAL A 23 6.35 -25.18 20.18
C VAL A 23 7.83 -25.52 20.27
N ALA A 24 8.23 -26.51 21.06
CA ALA A 24 9.60 -27.03 21.03
C ALA A 24 9.70 -28.24 20.09
N TYR A 25 10.88 -28.51 19.53
CA TYR A 25 11.11 -29.68 18.67
C TYR A 25 10.68 -31.00 19.31
N ARG A 26 10.91 -31.16 20.62
CA ARG A 26 10.51 -32.35 21.39
C ARG A 26 8.99 -32.57 21.45
N ASP A 27 8.20 -31.51 21.25
CA ASP A 27 6.74 -31.55 21.33
C ASP A 27 6.11 -32.07 20.02
N ILE A 28 6.90 -32.17 18.94
CA ILE A 28 6.48 -32.66 17.63
C ILE A 28 6.63 -34.19 17.61
N THR A 29 5.64 -34.87 18.18
CA THR A 29 5.59 -36.34 18.23
C THR A 29 4.85 -36.92 17.03
N ALA A 30 5.09 -38.21 16.74
CA ALA A 30 4.39 -38.91 15.66
C ALA A 30 2.85 -38.86 15.83
N ASP A 31 2.34 -39.01 17.05
CA ASP A 31 0.90 -39.04 17.28
C ASP A 31 0.23 -37.68 17.07
N ARG A 32 0.92 -36.58 17.39
CA ARG A 32 0.46 -35.23 17.06
C ARG A 32 0.50 -34.97 15.56
N LEU A 33 1.54 -35.47 14.87
CA LEU A 33 1.63 -35.35 13.41
C LEU A 33 0.54 -36.15 12.68
N LYS A 34 0.13 -37.31 13.19
CA LYS A 34 -1.00 -38.07 12.61
C LYS A 34 -2.29 -37.24 12.59
N GLN A 35 -2.54 -36.43 13.63
CA GLN A 35 -3.72 -35.57 13.71
C GLN A 35 -3.71 -34.40 12.70
N LEU A 36 -2.54 -34.11 12.12
CA LEU A 36 -2.33 -33.02 11.16
C LEU A 36 -2.08 -33.54 9.73
N GLN A 37 -2.47 -34.78 9.43
CA GLN A 37 -2.44 -35.31 8.07
C GLN A 37 -3.60 -34.75 7.22
N GLY A 38 -3.36 -34.63 5.92
CA GLY A 38 -4.33 -34.15 4.95
C GLY A 38 -4.00 -32.77 4.36
N PRO A 39 -4.92 -32.21 3.55
CA PRO A 39 -4.75 -30.92 2.89
C PRO A 39 -4.53 -29.79 3.89
N ASN A 40 -3.82 -28.74 3.48
CA ASN A 40 -3.54 -27.57 4.31
C ASN A 40 -4.84 -26.93 4.82
N ALA A 41 -5.88 -26.85 3.99
CA ALA A 41 -7.17 -26.26 4.36
C ALA A 41 -7.85 -26.95 5.54
N GLN A 42 -7.59 -28.25 5.72
CA GLN A 42 -8.14 -29.05 6.81
C GLN A 42 -7.19 -29.14 8.01
N ALA A 43 -5.89 -29.31 7.75
CA ALA A 43 -4.90 -29.56 8.78
C ALA A 43 -4.37 -28.27 9.42
N GLY A 44 -4.23 -27.18 8.65
CA GLY A 44 -3.72 -25.89 9.12
C GLY A 44 -4.47 -25.33 10.34
N PRO A 45 -5.82 -25.23 10.30
CA PRO A 45 -6.59 -24.75 11.45
C PRO A 45 -6.46 -25.61 12.72
N LYS A 46 -6.20 -26.92 12.57
CA LYS A 46 -6.08 -27.86 13.70
C LYS A 46 -4.78 -27.71 14.48
N ILE A 47 -3.75 -27.07 13.93
CA ILE A 47 -2.43 -26.94 14.57
C ILE A 47 -2.55 -26.30 15.96
N ALA A 48 -3.36 -25.25 16.08
CA ALA A 48 -3.57 -24.57 17.36
C ALA A 48 -4.18 -25.51 18.41
N GLN A 49 -5.13 -26.37 18.02
CA GLN A 49 -5.78 -27.34 18.91
C GLN A 49 -4.81 -28.45 19.33
N VAL A 50 -4.07 -29.03 18.38
CA VAL A 50 -3.13 -30.14 18.63
C VAL A 50 -2.00 -29.74 19.59
N PHE A 51 -1.62 -28.46 19.60
CA PHE A 51 -0.57 -27.92 20.45
C PHE A 51 -1.08 -27.01 21.58
N ALA A 52 -2.40 -26.89 21.78
CA ALA A 52 -2.98 -26.15 22.90
C ALA A 52 -2.74 -26.89 24.23
N LYS A 53 -2.51 -26.14 25.32
CA LYS A 53 -2.57 -26.66 26.67
C LYS A 53 -4.04 -26.70 27.10
N ASN A 54 -4.61 -27.90 27.22
CA ASN A 54 -5.98 -28.23 27.63
C ASN A 54 -6.80 -27.08 28.28
N SER A 55 -7.86 -26.63 27.60
CA SER A 55 -8.98 -25.92 28.23
C SER A 55 -10.29 -26.22 27.48
N SER A 56 -11.31 -26.61 28.24
CA SER A 56 -12.62 -27.13 27.85
C SER A 56 -13.59 -26.08 27.30
N SER A 57 -13.34 -25.52 26.10
CA SER A 57 -14.20 -24.48 25.50
C SER A 57 -14.57 -24.73 24.03
N ASP A 58 -14.86 -25.99 23.66
CA ASP A 58 -14.86 -26.41 22.25
C ASP A 58 -16.21 -26.33 21.52
N SER A 59 -17.38 -26.26 22.20
CA SER A 59 -18.67 -26.16 21.48
C SER A 59 -19.02 -24.73 21.04
N ILE A 60 -18.73 -23.73 21.89
CA ILE A 60 -19.01 -22.31 21.63
C ILE A 60 -18.04 -21.74 20.57
N ARG A 61 -16.82 -22.28 20.48
CA ARG A 61 -15.83 -21.91 19.44
C ARG A 61 -16.28 -22.26 18.02
N ALA A 62 -17.04 -23.34 17.83
CA ALA A 62 -17.44 -23.80 16.51
C ALA A 62 -18.49 -22.89 15.84
N GLU A 63 -19.45 -22.34 16.59
CA GLU A 63 -20.39 -21.34 16.07
C GLU A 63 -19.72 -19.98 15.83
N ILE A 64 -18.72 -19.63 16.65
CA ILE A 64 -17.90 -18.42 16.51
C ILE A 64 -16.99 -18.51 15.27
N ASP A 65 -16.36 -19.65 15.01
CA ASP A 65 -15.54 -19.86 13.81
C ASP A 65 -16.40 -19.84 12.53
N MET A 66 -17.69 -20.23 12.61
CA MET A 66 -18.64 -20.05 11.51
C MET A 66 -19.01 -18.58 11.27
N ALA A 67 -19.16 -17.77 12.32
CA ALA A 67 -19.47 -16.34 12.23
C ALA A 67 -18.30 -15.45 11.76
N PHE A 68 -17.07 -15.98 11.70
CA PHE A 68 -15.91 -15.34 11.06
C PHE A 68 -15.38 -16.17 9.88
N ALA A 69 -16.12 -17.19 9.44
CA ALA A 69 -15.65 -18.13 8.42
C ALA A 69 -15.35 -17.46 7.09
N ARG A 70 -16.10 -16.42 6.70
CA ARG A 70 -15.83 -15.66 5.47
C ARG A 70 -14.56 -14.83 5.60
N GLU A 71 -14.34 -14.17 6.72
CA GLU A 71 -13.12 -13.38 7.01
C GLU A 71 -11.86 -14.27 7.07
N ILE A 72 -11.97 -15.41 7.74
CA ILE A 72 -10.90 -16.42 7.84
C ILE A 72 -10.65 -17.03 6.46
N ALA A 73 -11.69 -17.43 5.71
CA ALA A 73 -11.54 -17.99 4.36
C ALA A 73 -10.98 -16.98 3.35
N ALA A 74 -11.37 -15.70 3.43
CA ALA A 74 -10.93 -14.67 2.50
C ALA A 74 -9.43 -14.33 2.62
N ASN A 75 -8.82 -14.57 3.78
CA ASN A 75 -7.40 -14.29 4.03
C ASN A 75 -6.57 -15.56 4.29
N SER A 76 -7.22 -16.72 4.41
CA SER A 76 -6.55 -18.00 4.66
C SER A 76 -5.76 -18.43 3.43
N PRO A 77 -4.44 -18.65 3.56
CA PRO A 77 -3.61 -19.10 2.44
C PRO A 77 -3.81 -20.57 2.11
N TRP A 78 -4.51 -21.34 2.96
CA TRP A 78 -4.43 -22.80 2.95
C TRP A 78 -5.09 -23.44 1.72
N SER A 79 -6.30 -23.00 1.35
CA SER A 79 -7.01 -23.53 0.18
C SER A 79 -6.30 -23.16 -1.12
N GLU A 80 -5.76 -21.94 -1.21
CA GLU A 80 -4.95 -21.52 -2.34
C GLU A 80 -3.62 -22.30 -2.38
N LEU A 81 -3.02 -22.61 -1.24
CA LEU A 81 -1.78 -23.41 -1.17
C LEU A 81 -2.01 -24.84 -1.61
N ASP A 82 -3.13 -25.45 -1.21
CA ASP A 82 -3.53 -26.77 -1.70
C ASP A 82 -3.73 -26.76 -3.21
N ARG A 83 -4.44 -25.74 -3.72
CA ARG A 83 -4.68 -25.57 -5.16
C ARG A 83 -3.37 -25.39 -5.94
N GLU A 84 -2.50 -24.50 -5.49
CA GLU A 84 -1.19 -24.24 -6.09
C GLU A 84 -0.31 -25.51 -6.08
N THR A 85 -0.23 -26.20 -4.94
CA THR A 85 0.58 -27.43 -4.80
C THR A 85 0.05 -28.54 -5.71
N ASN A 86 -1.27 -28.68 -5.81
CA ASN A 86 -1.90 -29.67 -6.68
C ASN A 86 -1.67 -29.36 -8.17
N ALA A 87 -1.75 -28.09 -8.57
CA ALA A 87 -1.47 -27.66 -9.93
C ALA A 87 -0.01 -27.94 -10.33
N LEU A 88 0.95 -27.50 -9.50
CA LEU A 88 2.38 -27.64 -9.78
C LEU A 88 2.88 -29.09 -9.71
N SER A 89 2.16 -29.98 -9.01
CA SER A 89 2.49 -31.41 -9.00
C SER A 89 2.06 -32.13 -10.29
N ARG A 90 1.10 -31.58 -11.04
CA ARG A 90 0.69 -32.09 -12.36
C ARG A 90 1.60 -31.59 -13.46
N ASP A 91 1.84 -30.28 -13.50
CA ASP A 91 2.76 -29.63 -14.42
C ASP A 91 3.28 -28.33 -13.79
N PRO A 92 4.61 -28.09 -13.77
CA PRO A 92 5.21 -26.90 -13.17
C PRO A 92 4.76 -25.57 -13.79
N HIS A 93 4.05 -25.56 -14.91
CA HIS A 93 3.55 -24.35 -15.57
C HIS A 93 2.06 -24.08 -15.31
N GLU A 94 1.31 -24.97 -14.64
CA GLU A 94 -0.13 -24.74 -14.41
C GLU A 94 -0.41 -23.49 -13.57
N GLY A 95 0.57 -23.01 -12.79
CA GLY A 95 0.48 -21.76 -12.00
C GLY A 95 0.77 -20.47 -12.78
N VAL A 96 1.27 -20.55 -14.02
CA VAL A 96 1.69 -19.38 -14.84
C VAL A 96 0.51 -18.51 -15.27
N GLY A 97 -0.70 -19.06 -15.30
CA GLY A 97 -1.89 -18.44 -15.87
C GLY A 97 -2.21 -19.04 -17.24
N ASN A 98 -3.38 -18.69 -17.80
CA ASN A 98 -3.88 -19.23 -19.07
C ASN A 98 -4.07 -20.77 -19.08
N ASN A 99 -4.24 -21.39 -17.90
CA ASN A 99 -4.48 -22.84 -17.79
C ASN A 99 -5.91 -23.18 -18.27
N PRO A 100 -6.07 -23.98 -19.34
CA PRO A 100 -7.39 -24.32 -19.85
C PRO A 100 -8.20 -25.23 -18.90
N LYS A 101 -7.53 -25.96 -17.99
CA LYS A 101 -8.18 -26.80 -16.98
C LYS A 101 -8.78 -25.98 -15.85
N GLU A 102 -8.23 -24.79 -15.58
CA GLU A 102 -8.68 -23.88 -14.53
C GLU A 102 -8.76 -22.44 -15.07
N PRO A 103 -9.70 -22.12 -15.97
CA PRO A 103 -9.82 -20.81 -16.59
C PRO A 103 -9.93 -19.68 -15.55
N GLY A 104 -9.15 -18.62 -15.74
CA GLY A 104 -9.10 -17.45 -14.85
C GLY A 104 -8.30 -17.65 -13.57
N TRP A 105 -7.78 -18.85 -13.27
CA TRP A 105 -6.89 -19.06 -12.14
C TRP A 105 -5.42 -18.97 -12.53
N TYR A 106 -4.60 -18.57 -11.56
CA TYR A 106 -3.14 -18.55 -11.60
C TYR A 106 -2.61 -18.65 -10.18
N GLY A 107 -1.43 -19.24 -10.02
CA GLY A 107 -0.78 -19.45 -8.73
C GLY A 107 0.08 -18.26 -8.28
N GLY A 108 0.99 -18.52 -7.37
CA GLY A 108 1.99 -17.57 -6.90
C GLY A 108 1.48 -16.54 -5.88
N LYS A 109 0.27 -16.73 -5.32
CA LYS A 109 -0.46 -15.75 -4.49
C LYS A 109 -0.22 -15.90 -2.99
N ILE A 110 0.80 -16.66 -2.57
CA ILE A 110 1.03 -16.92 -1.16
C ILE A 110 2.38 -16.34 -0.75
N HIS A 111 2.40 -15.63 0.35
CA HIS A 111 3.60 -15.04 0.92
C HIS A 111 4.13 -15.92 2.06
N PHE A 112 5.36 -16.37 1.92
CA PHE A 112 6.16 -16.93 3.02
C PHE A 112 7.19 -15.89 3.45
N GLY A 113 7.08 -15.44 4.69
CA GLY A 113 7.81 -14.29 5.22
C GLY A 113 8.55 -14.60 6.52
N GLY A 114 9.57 -13.83 6.80
CA GLY A 114 10.24 -13.83 8.09
C GLY A 114 11.00 -12.54 8.32
N ARG A 115 11.60 -12.42 9.50
CA ARG A 115 12.31 -11.22 9.95
C ARG A 115 13.56 -11.59 10.71
N ILE A 116 14.62 -10.79 10.51
CA ILE A 116 15.84 -10.92 11.31
C ILE A 116 15.61 -10.33 12.70
N LYS A 117 16.13 -11.01 13.71
CA LYS A 117 16.29 -10.49 15.07
C LYS A 117 17.76 -10.56 15.48
N SER A 118 18.27 -9.44 15.98
CA SER A 118 19.64 -9.38 16.51
C SER A 118 19.71 -10.01 17.90
N LEU A 119 20.74 -10.83 18.12
CA LEU A 119 20.99 -11.51 19.40
C LEU A 119 21.95 -10.72 20.32
N SER A 120 22.61 -9.67 19.83
CA SER A 120 23.53 -8.86 20.63
C SER A 120 22.80 -7.80 21.45
N LYS A 121 22.45 -8.11 22.71
CA LYS A 121 21.96 -7.13 23.68
C LYS A 121 23.04 -6.58 24.63
N ASP A 122 24.24 -7.17 24.66
CA ASP A 122 25.32 -6.71 25.53
C ASP A 122 26.25 -5.71 24.83
N LYS A 123 26.24 -4.46 25.30
CA LYS A 123 27.14 -3.39 24.84
C LYS A 123 28.58 -3.52 25.38
N SER A 124 28.84 -4.53 26.22
CA SER A 124 30.08 -4.70 26.98
C SER A 124 31.09 -5.67 26.36
N VAL A 125 30.73 -6.41 25.32
CA VAL A 125 31.63 -7.35 24.65
C VAL A 125 32.04 -6.79 23.30
N SER A 126 33.36 -6.61 23.14
CA SER A 126 34.01 -6.11 21.93
C SER A 126 33.54 -6.84 20.67
N ALA A 127 33.09 -6.07 19.67
CA ALA A 127 33.01 -6.26 18.22
C ALA A 127 33.29 -7.66 17.58
N LYS A 128 32.88 -8.77 18.18
CA LYS A 128 33.00 -10.13 17.63
C LYS A 128 31.64 -10.59 17.14
N LYS A 129 31.42 -10.42 15.82
CA LYS A 129 30.31 -10.93 14.98
C LYS A 129 28.90 -10.77 15.56
N SER A 130 28.15 -9.78 15.05
CA SER A 130 26.70 -9.72 15.18
C SER A 130 26.09 -11.08 14.79
N SER A 131 25.46 -11.77 15.73
CA SER A 131 24.72 -13.00 15.47
C SER A 131 23.24 -12.69 15.28
N TYR A 132 22.66 -13.29 14.24
CA TYR A 132 21.28 -13.08 13.82
C TYR A 132 20.48 -14.38 13.93
N GLU A 133 19.22 -14.26 14.31
CA GLU A 133 18.23 -15.33 14.23
C GLU A 133 17.14 -14.92 13.22
N ILE A 134 16.59 -15.88 12.48
CA ILE A 134 15.40 -15.66 11.66
C ILE A 134 14.18 -16.10 12.46
N VAL A 135 13.21 -15.20 12.54
CA VAL A 135 11.88 -15.46 13.06
C VAL A 135 10.93 -15.50 11.89
N LEU A 136 10.26 -16.63 11.64
CA LEU A 136 9.31 -16.74 10.55
C LEU A 136 7.99 -16.05 10.92
N ASP A 137 7.33 -15.48 9.92
CA ASP A 137 5.99 -14.90 10.01
C ASP A 137 4.95 -15.90 9.52
N SER A 138 3.67 -15.68 9.87
CA SER A 138 2.57 -16.50 9.36
C SER A 138 2.43 -16.29 7.85
N CYS A 139 2.20 -17.36 7.10
CA CYS A 139 1.93 -17.23 5.67
C CYS A 139 0.58 -16.53 5.45
N SER A 140 0.47 -15.78 4.35
CA SER A 140 -0.72 -14.99 4.02
C SER A 140 -0.92 -14.90 2.50
N LEU A 141 -2.13 -14.54 2.05
CA LEU A 141 -2.40 -14.24 0.65
C LEU A 141 -1.75 -12.91 0.25
N SER A 142 -1.18 -12.85 -0.95
CA SER A 142 -0.42 -11.71 -1.48
C SER A 142 -0.56 -11.60 -3.01
N THR A 143 0.03 -10.56 -3.59
CA THR A 143 0.29 -10.46 -5.03
C THR A 143 1.18 -11.58 -5.52
N SER A 144 1.01 -11.98 -6.78
CA SER A 144 1.89 -12.93 -7.45
C SER A 144 2.96 -12.24 -8.29
N SER A 145 3.94 -13.05 -8.71
CA SER A 145 5.05 -12.66 -9.56
C SER A 145 5.34 -13.79 -10.54
N ARG A 146 6.14 -13.54 -11.59
CA ARG A 146 6.54 -14.60 -12.53
C ARG A 146 7.21 -15.76 -11.81
N PHE A 147 8.12 -15.45 -10.89
CA PHE A 147 8.83 -16.45 -10.11
C PHE A 147 7.90 -17.32 -9.26
N THR A 148 7.01 -16.70 -8.47
CA THR A 148 6.09 -17.46 -7.61
C THR A 148 5.07 -18.25 -8.43
N ARG A 149 4.65 -17.75 -9.60
CA ARG A 149 3.79 -18.50 -10.53
C ARG A 149 4.46 -19.72 -11.14
N ARG A 150 5.73 -19.60 -11.54
CA ARG A 150 6.49 -20.66 -12.22
C ARG A 150 7.06 -21.73 -11.29
N PHE A 151 7.51 -21.35 -10.09
CA PHE A 151 8.15 -22.30 -9.16
C PHE A 151 7.29 -22.61 -7.93
N GLY A 152 6.13 -21.96 -7.80
CA GLY A 152 5.30 -22.01 -6.60
C GLY A 152 5.74 -21.02 -5.54
N SER A 153 4.77 -20.55 -4.76
CA SER A 153 4.96 -19.59 -3.70
C SER A 153 5.94 -20.10 -2.63
N TRP A 154 5.87 -21.40 -2.30
CA TRP A 154 6.75 -22.06 -1.33
C TRP A 154 8.23 -21.99 -1.69
N SER A 155 8.54 -21.89 -2.98
CA SER A 155 9.92 -21.83 -3.43
C SER A 155 10.62 -20.53 -3.04
N PHE A 156 9.90 -19.55 -2.49
CA PHE A 156 10.45 -18.27 -2.07
C PHE A 156 10.10 -17.93 -0.64
N VAL A 157 11.09 -17.48 0.14
CA VAL A 157 10.90 -16.90 1.47
C VAL A 157 11.49 -15.50 1.48
N ARG A 158 10.68 -14.51 1.87
CA ARG A 158 11.14 -13.12 2.00
C ARG A 158 11.55 -12.85 3.46
N ILE A 159 12.78 -12.42 3.67
CA ILE A 159 13.29 -12.04 4.98
C ILE A 159 13.40 -10.52 5.06
N LYS A 160 12.59 -9.91 5.94
CA LYS A 160 12.62 -8.48 6.25
C LYS A 160 13.69 -8.17 7.28
N ILE A 161 14.47 -7.13 7.01
CA ILE A 161 15.54 -6.65 7.89
C ILE A 161 15.01 -5.42 8.64
N PRO A 162 14.98 -5.43 9.99
CA PRO A 162 14.61 -4.23 10.74
C PRO A 162 15.54 -3.05 10.40
N GLN A 163 14.97 -1.86 10.20
CA GLN A 163 15.71 -0.67 9.75
C GLN A 163 16.91 -0.31 10.65
N ASP A 164 16.76 -0.45 11.96
CA ASP A 164 17.87 -0.24 12.91
C ASP A 164 19.04 -1.20 12.67
N THR A 165 18.74 -2.45 12.29
CA THR A 165 19.74 -3.45 11.92
C THR A 165 20.32 -3.14 10.55
N PHE A 166 19.47 -2.78 9.59
CA PHE A 166 19.86 -2.52 8.21
C PHE A 166 20.84 -1.34 8.09
N HIS A 167 20.58 -0.26 8.84
CA HIS A 167 21.41 0.93 8.87
C HIS A 167 22.54 0.88 9.91
N SER A 168 22.70 -0.24 10.64
CA SER A 168 23.81 -0.40 11.60
C SER A 168 25.15 -0.50 10.88
N ALA A 169 26.17 0.18 11.42
CA ALA A 169 27.54 0.05 10.92
C ALA A 169 28.04 -1.39 11.12
N ASN A 170 28.68 -1.96 10.09
CA ASN A 170 29.19 -3.34 10.09
C ASN A 170 28.12 -4.40 10.42
N ASN A 171 26.94 -4.29 9.79
CA ASN A 171 25.83 -5.22 9.98
C ASN A 171 26.14 -6.68 9.56
N ASN A 172 27.20 -6.96 8.78
CA ASN A 172 27.56 -8.32 8.33
C ASN A 172 26.40 -9.11 7.67
N LEU A 173 25.36 -8.43 7.17
CA LEU A 173 24.16 -9.08 6.63
C LEU A 173 24.51 -9.87 5.35
N ASN A 174 25.39 -9.33 4.52
CA ASN A 174 25.84 -9.99 3.29
C ASN A 174 26.45 -11.38 3.59
N GLU A 175 27.36 -11.46 4.57
CA GLU A 175 27.98 -12.72 5.02
C GLU A 175 26.98 -13.67 5.70
N PHE A 176 25.98 -13.13 6.39
CA PHE A 176 24.91 -13.94 6.98
C PHE A 176 24.05 -14.61 5.90
N PHE A 177 23.64 -13.85 4.88
CA PHE A 177 22.73 -14.33 3.82
C PHE A 177 23.39 -15.21 2.75
N LYS A 178 24.73 -15.24 2.66
CA LYS A 178 25.48 -16.21 1.84
C LYS A 178 25.40 -17.65 2.39
N LYS A 179 24.97 -17.84 3.63
CA LYS A 179 24.82 -19.17 4.25
C LYS A 179 23.56 -19.89 3.73
N PRO A 180 23.53 -21.24 3.75
CA PRO A 180 22.31 -21.99 3.50
C PRO A 180 21.32 -21.82 4.68
N PHE A 181 20.04 -21.69 4.34
CA PHE A 181 18.94 -21.66 5.30
C PHE A 181 18.16 -22.97 5.23
N VAL A 182 17.93 -23.63 6.36
CA VAL A 182 17.35 -24.98 6.38
C VAL A 182 16.00 -24.99 7.06
N ILE A 183 14.97 -25.48 6.37
CA ILE A 183 13.65 -25.73 6.92
C ILE A 183 13.31 -27.20 6.68
N TRP A 184 13.24 -28.00 7.75
CA TRP A 184 12.93 -29.44 7.68
C TRP A 184 13.80 -30.22 6.66
N GLY A 185 15.10 -29.89 6.59
CA GLY A 185 16.05 -30.52 5.67
C GLY A 185 16.03 -29.99 4.24
N GLN A 186 15.10 -29.09 3.89
CA GLN A 186 15.11 -28.36 2.63
C GLN A 186 16.02 -27.13 2.72
N VAL A 187 16.83 -26.92 1.69
CA VAL A 187 17.83 -25.84 1.65
C VAL A 187 17.37 -24.67 0.80
N TYR A 188 17.31 -23.51 1.42
CA TYR A 188 17.06 -22.22 0.80
C TYR A 188 18.38 -21.43 0.70
N ARG A 189 18.60 -20.78 -0.44
CA ARG A 189 19.76 -19.90 -0.70
C ARG A 189 19.26 -18.50 -1.02
N ALA A 190 19.94 -17.46 -0.54
CA ALA A 190 19.60 -16.09 -0.93
C ALA A 190 19.85 -15.89 -2.44
N CYS A 191 18.81 -15.50 -3.17
CA CYS A 191 18.86 -15.33 -4.63
C CYS A 191 18.82 -13.86 -5.06
N TYR A 192 18.34 -12.96 -4.20
CA TYR A 192 18.31 -11.52 -4.49
C TYR A 192 18.10 -10.70 -3.22
N ALA A 193 18.66 -9.49 -3.16
CA ALA A 193 18.32 -8.50 -2.14
C ALA A 193 17.88 -7.19 -2.78
N LYS A 194 16.86 -6.59 -2.19
CA LYS A 194 16.34 -5.28 -2.59
C LYS A 194 15.96 -4.51 -1.34
N ARG A 195 16.56 -3.33 -1.15
CA ARG A 195 16.39 -2.50 0.05
C ARG A 195 16.54 -3.36 1.31
N ASP A 196 15.60 -3.29 2.25
CA ASP A 196 15.59 -4.02 3.52
C ASP A 196 15.00 -5.45 3.42
N ASN A 197 14.88 -6.01 2.21
CA ASN A 197 14.36 -7.35 1.95
C ASN A 197 15.41 -8.25 1.29
N VAL A 198 15.48 -9.51 1.74
CA VAL A 198 16.24 -10.58 1.09
C VAL A 198 15.31 -11.70 0.69
N PHE A 199 15.42 -12.13 -0.56
CA PHE A 199 14.65 -13.23 -1.13
C PHE A 199 15.50 -14.49 -1.11
N LEU A 200 14.95 -15.54 -0.49
CA LEU A 200 15.54 -16.87 -0.48
C LEU A 200 14.81 -17.74 -1.50
N PHE A 201 15.55 -18.57 -2.23
CA PHE A 201 15.04 -19.55 -3.18
C PHE A 201 15.28 -20.98 -2.68
N LEU A 202 14.26 -21.83 -2.78
CA LEU A 202 14.33 -23.24 -2.47
C LEU A 202 15.11 -24.00 -3.55
N THR A 203 16.26 -24.54 -3.19
CA THR A 203 17.14 -25.25 -4.12
C THR A 203 16.89 -26.75 -4.15
N ASN A 204 17.55 -27.43 -5.07
CA ASN A 204 17.62 -28.89 -5.16
C ASN A 204 18.50 -29.55 -4.07
N GLU A 205 19.11 -28.76 -3.18
CA GLU A 205 19.98 -29.25 -2.10
C GLU A 205 19.16 -29.77 -0.89
N LEU A 206 19.71 -30.73 -0.15
CA LEU A 206 19.17 -31.28 1.09
C LEU A 206 20.17 -31.13 2.25
N TYR A 207 19.64 -31.05 3.48
CA TYR A 207 20.42 -31.02 4.72
C TYR A 207 19.97 -32.12 5.72
N PRO A 208 20.90 -32.90 6.32
CA PRO A 208 22.32 -32.99 5.98
C PRO A 208 22.57 -33.35 4.51
N LEU A 209 23.78 -33.06 4.01
CA LEU A 209 24.11 -33.23 2.59
C LEU A 209 23.70 -34.62 2.09
N GLY A 210 22.90 -34.64 1.02
CA GLY A 210 22.36 -35.85 0.41
C GLY A 210 22.22 -35.68 -1.12
N PRO A 211 21.59 -36.65 -1.82
CA PRO A 211 21.38 -36.54 -3.26
C PRO A 211 20.50 -35.33 -3.59
N THR A 212 20.79 -34.65 -4.70
CA THR A 212 19.99 -33.52 -5.18
C THR A 212 18.59 -33.98 -5.57
N ILE A 213 17.58 -33.14 -5.30
CA ILE A 213 16.18 -33.41 -5.65
C ILE A 213 15.99 -33.28 -7.16
N PRO A 214 15.62 -34.36 -7.88
CA PRO A 214 15.39 -34.31 -9.33
C PRO A 214 14.26 -33.34 -9.71
N GLY A 215 14.39 -32.67 -10.85
CA GLY A 215 13.39 -31.72 -11.37
C GLY A 215 13.34 -30.37 -10.66
N ARG A 216 14.07 -30.18 -9.55
CA ARG A 216 14.23 -28.89 -8.89
C ARG A 216 15.52 -28.22 -9.32
N PHE A 217 15.50 -26.88 -9.40
CA PHE A 217 16.66 -26.10 -9.80
C PHE A 217 17.64 -25.93 -8.65
N SER A 218 18.95 -25.99 -8.96
CA SER A 218 19.96 -25.37 -8.10
C SER A 218 19.84 -23.84 -8.17
N LEU A 219 20.53 -23.13 -7.28
CA LEU A 219 20.58 -21.65 -7.40
C LEU A 219 21.18 -21.22 -8.75
N SER A 220 22.19 -21.94 -9.26
CA SER A 220 22.81 -21.67 -10.55
C SER A 220 21.84 -21.87 -11.71
N ASP A 221 21.02 -22.93 -11.68
CA ASP A 221 20.02 -23.19 -12.72
C ASP A 221 18.93 -22.11 -12.73
N PHE A 222 18.47 -21.68 -11.55
CA PHE A 222 17.51 -20.58 -11.41
C PHE A 222 18.07 -19.27 -11.97
N VAL A 223 19.32 -18.95 -11.63
CA VAL A 223 20.00 -17.76 -12.15
C VAL A 223 20.14 -17.83 -13.66
N ASN A 224 20.56 -18.97 -14.21
CA ASN A 224 20.72 -19.15 -15.65
C ASN A 224 19.39 -19.09 -16.40
N TRP A 225 18.33 -19.67 -15.82
CA TRP A 225 16.97 -19.59 -16.37
C TRP A 225 16.45 -18.15 -16.40
N HIS A 226 16.68 -17.35 -15.35
CA HIS A 226 16.19 -15.98 -15.29
C HIS A 226 17.05 -14.99 -16.07
N ASN A 227 18.37 -14.99 -15.89
CA ASN A 227 19.28 -14.03 -16.49
C ASN A 227 20.64 -14.68 -16.84
N PRO A 228 20.73 -15.40 -17.98
CA PRO A 228 21.93 -16.12 -18.37
C PRO A 228 23.09 -15.15 -18.65
N ILE A 229 24.18 -15.26 -17.88
CA ILE A 229 25.32 -14.31 -17.95
C ILE A 229 25.97 -14.34 -19.34
N GLU A 230 26.10 -15.52 -19.95
CA GLU A 230 26.76 -15.69 -21.27
C GLU A 230 26.09 -14.87 -22.37
N HIS A 231 24.75 -14.82 -22.37
CA HIS A 231 23.96 -14.06 -23.35
C HIS A 231 23.91 -12.56 -23.03
N ASN A 232 24.29 -12.19 -21.81
CA ASN A 232 24.27 -10.82 -21.30
C ASN A 232 25.69 -10.36 -20.91
N ALA A 233 26.74 -10.98 -21.47
CA ALA A 233 28.12 -10.84 -21.01
C ALA A 233 28.68 -9.40 -21.12
N LYS A 234 28.10 -8.57 -22.00
CA LYS A 234 28.46 -7.15 -22.15
C LYS A 234 27.90 -6.26 -21.03
N GLN A 235 26.91 -6.73 -20.27
CA GLN A 235 26.34 -5.96 -19.16
C GLN A 235 27.32 -5.89 -18.00
N LEU A 236 27.30 -4.77 -17.26
CA LEU A 236 27.91 -4.69 -15.94
C LEU A 236 27.22 -5.69 -14.99
N MET A 237 27.97 -6.35 -14.11
CA MET A 237 27.41 -7.30 -13.14
C MET A 237 26.39 -6.66 -12.19
N THR A 238 26.55 -5.36 -11.89
CA THR A 238 25.56 -4.55 -11.15
C THR A 238 24.25 -4.38 -11.93
N LYS A 239 24.32 -4.07 -13.22
CA LYS A 239 23.14 -3.99 -14.10
C LYS A 239 22.47 -5.37 -14.26
N TRP A 240 23.26 -6.43 -14.43
CA TRP A 240 22.79 -7.81 -14.55
C TRP A 240 22.02 -8.26 -13.30
N SER A 241 22.59 -8.06 -12.11
CA SER A 241 21.95 -8.45 -10.84
C SER A 241 20.68 -7.64 -10.56
N ALA A 242 20.64 -6.36 -10.93
CA ALA A 242 19.43 -5.53 -10.82
C ALA A 242 18.24 -6.07 -11.66
N ARG A 243 18.48 -6.91 -12.68
CA ARG A 243 17.39 -7.48 -13.49
C ARG A 243 16.65 -8.64 -12.80
N PHE A 244 17.09 -9.10 -11.63
CA PHE A 244 16.35 -10.11 -10.85
C PHE A 244 15.00 -9.60 -10.33
N ALA A 245 14.87 -8.30 -10.10
CA ALA A 245 13.59 -7.67 -9.73
C ALA A 245 12.49 -7.84 -10.80
N LEU A 246 12.84 -8.10 -12.07
CA LEU A 246 11.84 -8.35 -13.12
C LEU A 246 10.97 -9.58 -12.81
N GLY A 247 11.57 -10.64 -12.25
CA GLY A 247 10.84 -11.88 -11.96
C GLY A 247 10.02 -11.84 -10.67
N PHE A 248 10.38 -10.95 -9.74
CA PHE A 248 9.66 -10.70 -8.49
C PHE A 248 8.63 -9.56 -8.59
N SER A 249 8.55 -8.88 -9.74
CA SER A 249 7.60 -7.79 -9.98
C SER A 249 6.16 -8.21 -9.71
N ASN A 250 5.46 -7.43 -8.88
CA ASN A 250 4.05 -7.66 -8.52
C ASN A 250 3.17 -7.53 -9.77
N SER A 251 2.61 -8.65 -10.23
CA SER A 251 1.95 -8.74 -11.54
C SER A 251 0.84 -9.78 -11.57
N VAL A 252 -0.13 -9.58 -12.46
CA VAL A 252 -1.16 -10.57 -12.83
C VAL A 252 -0.79 -11.13 -14.21
N PRO A 253 -0.88 -12.45 -14.46
CA PRO A 253 -0.60 -12.98 -15.78
C PRO A 253 -1.72 -12.58 -16.75
N GLY A 254 -1.36 -11.85 -17.79
CA GLY A 254 -2.21 -11.53 -18.94
C GLY A 254 -2.13 -12.61 -20.02
N PRO A 255 -2.48 -12.24 -21.27
CA PRO A 255 -2.44 -13.18 -22.39
C PRO A 255 -1.04 -13.74 -22.63
N GLN A 256 -0.96 -15.01 -23.03
CA GLN A 256 0.28 -15.64 -23.47
C GLN A 256 0.52 -15.36 -24.95
N ILE A 257 1.76 -15.08 -25.33
CA ILE A 257 2.19 -14.92 -26.73
C ILE A 257 2.94 -16.16 -27.22
N LEU A 258 3.00 -16.34 -28.54
CA LEU A 258 3.86 -17.35 -29.16
C LEU A 258 5.30 -16.84 -29.26
N PRO A 259 6.32 -17.72 -29.24
CA PRO A 259 7.73 -17.29 -29.37
C PRO A 259 8.00 -16.38 -30.58
N GLY A 260 7.39 -16.68 -31.74
CA GLY A 260 7.53 -15.89 -32.97
C GLY A 260 6.77 -14.55 -32.98
N ASN A 261 6.00 -14.26 -31.93
CA ASN A 261 5.19 -13.04 -31.82
C ASN A 261 5.80 -11.99 -30.88
N LEU A 262 7.00 -12.23 -30.36
CA LEU A 262 7.82 -11.24 -29.66
C LEU A 262 8.86 -10.69 -30.66
N ILE A 263 8.58 -9.52 -31.25
CA ILE A 263 9.30 -9.02 -32.42
C ILE A 263 10.01 -7.71 -32.06
N GLU A 264 11.33 -7.74 -31.91
CA GLU A 264 12.11 -6.54 -31.59
C GLU A 264 12.02 -5.46 -32.68
N GLU A 265 11.81 -4.22 -32.25
CA GLU A 265 11.90 -3.01 -33.08
C GLU A 265 12.96 -2.05 -32.53
N ALA A 266 13.50 -1.19 -33.40
CA ALA A 266 14.42 -0.14 -32.99
C ALA A 266 13.64 1.01 -32.33
N ASP A 267 14.24 1.64 -31.32
CA ASP A 267 13.73 2.91 -30.80
C ASP A 267 13.75 4.00 -31.88
N VAL A 268 12.84 4.97 -31.76
CA VAL A 268 12.92 6.20 -32.54
C VAL A 268 14.05 7.04 -31.94
N VAL A 269 15.03 7.44 -32.76
CA VAL A 269 16.20 8.20 -32.28
C VAL A 269 16.22 9.57 -32.95
N SER A 270 16.47 10.62 -32.17
CA SER A 270 16.64 11.99 -32.68
C SER A 270 18.01 12.21 -33.33
N GLU A 271 18.20 13.38 -33.96
CA GLU A 271 19.49 13.79 -34.54
C GLU A 271 20.65 13.89 -33.54
N LYS A 272 20.37 13.94 -32.22
CA LYS A 272 21.38 13.96 -31.15
C LYS A 272 21.49 12.65 -30.37
N ASP A 273 21.11 11.54 -31.00
CA ASP A 273 21.18 10.20 -30.40
C ASP A 273 20.35 10.06 -29.11
N SER A 274 19.31 10.88 -28.92
CA SER A 274 18.33 10.69 -27.84
C SER A 274 17.26 9.70 -28.30
N ASP A 275 17.09 8.61 -27.56
CA ASP A 275 15.98 7.66 -27.72
C ASP A 275 14.66 8.36 -27.36
N MET A 276 13.78 8.52 -28.35
CA MET A 276 12.51 9.23 -28.25
C MET A 276 11.34 8.34 -27.82
N THR A 277 11.55 7.02 -27.79
CA THR A 277 10.56 6.01 -27.38
C THR A 277 11.08 5.12 -26.23
N ASP A 278 12.14 5.54 -25.54
CA ASP A 278 12.81 4.79 -24.46
C ASP A 278 11.80 4.22 -23.45
N GLY A 279 11.70 2.89 -23.39
CA GLY A 279 10.83 2.21 -22.43
C GLY A 279 9.41 1.91 -22.93
N CYS A 280 8.98 2.33 -24.12
CA CYS A 280 7.64 2.06 -24.64
C CYS A 280 7.64 1.47 -26.05
N GLY A 281 6.90 0.38 -26.23
CA GLY A 281 6.73 -0.32 -27.52
C GLY A 281 5.27 -0.52 -27.89
N TRP A 282 5.03 -1.39 -28.86
CA TRP A 282 3.69 -1.59 -29.43
C TRP A 282 3.15 -2.99 -29.19
N SER A 283 1.82 -3.14 -29.27
CA SER A 283 1.18 -4.45 -29.24
C SER A 283 -0.13 -4.46 -30.03
N THR A 284 -0.67 -5.65 -30.28
CA THR A 284 -1.98 -5.78 -30.92
C THR A 284 -3.11 -5.41 -29.97
N LYS A 285 -4.18 -4.80 -30.50
CA LYS A 285 -5.40 -4.45 -29.76
C LYS A 285 -6.08 -5.66 -29.09
N SER A 286 -5.86 -6.87 -29.61
CA SER A 286 -6.37 -8.11 -29.01
C SER A 286 -5.81 -8.37 -27.60
N ILE A 287 -4.55 -8.00 -27.34
CA ILE A 287 -3.96 -8.09 -25.99
C ILE A 287 -4.70 -7.16 -25.02
N HIS A 288 -4.93 -5.92 -25.43
CA HIS A 288 -5.61 -4.92 -24.59
C HIS A 288 -7.08 -5.27 -24.34
N ARG A 289 -7.77 -5.89 -25.32
CA ARG A 289 -9.12 -6.44 -25.15
C ARG A 289 -9.14 -7.61 -24.16
N ALA A 290 -8.22 -8.55 -24.27
CA ALA A 290 -8.14 -9.67 -23.34
C ALA A 290 -7.87 -9.19 -21.90
N ILE A 291 -7.03 -8.16 -21.73
CA ILE A 291 -6.79 -7.51 -20.42
C ILE A 291 -8.04 -6.79 -19.90
N LEU A 292 -8.78 -6.09 -20.78
CA LEU A 292 -10.07 -5.47 -20.44
C LEU A 292 -11.04 -6.51 -19.86
N ASP A 293 -11.21 -7.63 -20.55
CA ASP A 293 -12.14 -8.70 -20.15
C ASP A 293 -11.68 -9.36 -18.84
N GLN A 294 -10.40 -9.73 -18.77
CA GLN A 294 -9.82 -10.41 -17.60
C GLN A 294 -9.91 -9.56 -16.33
N LEU A 295 -9.63 -8.25 -16.41
CA LEU A 295 -9.63 -7.36 -15.26
C LEU A 295 -10.98 -6.64 -15.05
N SER A 296 -11.93 -6.85 -15.96
CA SER A 296 -13.24 -6.17 -15.99
C SER A 296 -13.11 -4.64 -15.94
N LEU A 297 -12.25 -4.09 -16.80
CA LEU A 297 -12.02 -2.64 -16.90
C LEU A 297 -13.25 -1.94 -17.52
N SER A 298 -13.35 -0.62 -17.36
CA SER A 298 -14.46 0.15 -17.96
C SER A 298 -14.28 0.47 -19.45
N SER A 299 -13.05 0.39 -19.94
CA SER A 299 -12.65 0.75 -21.30
C SER A 299 -11.35 0.02 -21.65
N ILE A 300 -11.08 -0.14 -22.95
CA ILE A 300 -9.80 -0.68 -23.43
C ILE A 300 -8.68 0.27 -22.97
N PRO A 301 -7.68 -0.21 -22.22
CA PRO A 301 -6.58 0.65 -21.78
C PRO A 301 -5.72 1.04 -22.99
N ALA A 302 -5.34 2.31 -23.13
CA ALA A 302 -4.42 2.78 -24.15
C ALA A 302 -3.02 2.18 -24.00
N GLY A 303 -2.55 2.08 -22.76
CA GLY A 303 -1.24 1.54 -22.43
C GLY A 303 -1.28 0.52 -21.30
N VAL A 304 -0.35 -0.43 -21.33
CA VAL A 304 -0.17 -1.43 -20.28
C VAL A 304 1.29 -1.44 -19.85
N GLN A 305 1.53 -1.28 -18.55
CA GLN A 305 2.85 -1.53 -17.97
C GLN A 305 3.02 -3.05 -17.82
N PHE A 306 4.07 -3.59 -18.43
CA PHE A 306 4.21 -5.03 -18.61
C PHE A 306 5.63 -5.54 -18.34
N ARG A 307 5.74 -6.86 -18.16
CA ARG A 307 6.97 -7.63 -18.36
C ARG A 307 6.65 -8.84 -19.24
N VAL A 308 7.56 -9.21 -20.14
CA VAL A 308 7.49 -10.47 -20.90
C VAL A 308 8.90 -10.86 -21.29
N ALA A 309 9.28 -12.11 -21.07
CA ALA A 309 10.67 -12.56 -21.17
C ALA A 309 11.61 -11.55 -20.47
N GLY A 310 12.54 -10.94 -21.22
CA GLY A 310 13.48 -9.94 -20.71
C GLY A 310 13.05 -8.50 -20.92
N CYS A 311 11.86 -8.30 -21.49
CA CYS A 311 11.34 -6.98 -21.82
C CYS A 311 10.64 -6.36 -20.61
N LYS A 312 10.85 -5.06 -20.44
CA LYS A 312 10.21 -4.22 -19.42
C LYS A 312 9.82 -2.88 -20.04
N GLY A 313 8.62 -2.41 -19.70
CA GLY A 313 8.22 -1.03 -19.93
C GLY A 313 6.72 -0.88 -20.11
N MET A 314 6.33 0.01 -21.02
CA MET A 314 4.96 0.20 -21.49
C MET A 314 4.75 -0.42 -22.87
N ILE A 315 3.55 -0.94 -23.14
CA ILE A 315 3.08 -1.25 -24.49
C ILE A 315 1.80 -0.47 -24.76
N LEU A 316 1.73 0.16 -25.93
CA LEU A 316 0.48 0.75 -26.45
C LEU A 316 -0.10 -0.14 -27.53
N PHE A 317 -1.43 -0.10 -27.72
CA PHE A 317 -2.00 -0.75 -28.89
C PHE A 317 -1.63 0.06 -30.15
N ALA A 318 -1.20 -0.63 -31.21
CA ALA A 318 -1.06 -0.03 -32.53
C ALA A 318 -2.45 0.13 -33.15
N ASP A 319 -2.93 1.35 -33.39
CA ASP A 319 -4.20 1.60 -34.09
C ASP A 319 -3.93 1.80 -35.60
N ASP A 320 -3.29 0.81 -36.22
CA ASP A 320 -2.94 0.79 -37.64
C ASP A 320 -3.23 -0.58 -38.29
N GLU A 321 -2.87 -0.75 -39.56
CA GLU A 321 -3.11 -1.99 -40.31
C GLU A 321 -2.52 -3.24 -39.65
N ARG A 322 -1.46 -3.11 -38.82
CA ARG A 322 -0.81 -4.22 -38.11
C ARG A 322 -1.73 -4.86 -37.06
N SER A 323 -2.70 -4.11 -36.54
CA SER A 323 -3.65 -4.59 -35.51
C SER A 323 -5.08 -4.80 -36.01
N THR A 324 -5.46 -4.33 -37.19
CA THR A 324 -6.87 -4.35 -37.65
C THR A 324 -7.34 -5.70 -38.19
N LYS A 325 -6.43 -6.63 -38.49
CA LYS A 325 -6.74 -7.88 -39.21
C LYS A 325 -6.50 -9.18 -38.43
N ASP A 326 -6.01 -9.12 -37.19
CA ASP A 326 -5.51 -10.32 -36.51
C ASP A 326 -5.91 -10.39 -35.03
N ASP A 327 -6.56 -11.49 -34.65
CA ASP A 327 -6.86 -11.82 -33.24
C ASP A 327 -5.62 -12.38 -32.51
N VAL A 328 -4.51 -12.54 -33.21
CA VAL A 328 -3.24 -13.03 -32.64
C VAL A 328 -2.60 -11.98 -31.71
N HIS A 329 -2.09 -12.45 -30.57
CA HIS A 329 -1.34 -11.63 -29.62
C HIS A 329 0.11 -11.46 -30.09
N ARG A 330 0.50 -10.21 -30.43
CA ARG A 330 1.87 -9.83 -30.79
C ARG A 330 2.32 -8.60 -30.02
N ILE A 331 3.62 -8.57 -29.74
CA ILE A 331 4.28 -7.44 -29.09
C ILE A 331 5.51 -7.08 -29.89
N TRP A 332 5.69 -5.77 -30.09
CA TRP A 332 6.85 -5.17 -30.69
C TRP A 332 7.61 -4.35 -29.65
N PRO A 333 8.43 -5.01 -28.79
CA PRO A 333 9.23 -4.27 -27.83
C PRO A 333 10.31 -3.46 -28.55
N HIS A 334 10.53 -2.23 -28.11
CA HIS A 334 11.67 -1.44 -28.56
C HIS A 334 12.98 -1.94 -27.93
N THR A 335 14.11 -1.63 -28.57
CA THR A 335 15.43 -2.12 -28.15
C THR A 335 15.74 -1.71 -26.70
N SER A 336 15.36 -0.49 -26.32
CA SER A 336 15.44 0.05 -24.96
C SER A 336 14.70 -0.83 -23.94
N GLN A 337 13.61 -1.50 -24.31
CA GLN A 337 12.82 -2.34 -23.41
C GLN A 337 13.47 -3.68 -23.09
N ILE A 338 14.41 -4.15 -23.90
CA ILE A 338 15.02 -5.49 -23.76
C ILE A 338 16.16 -5.44 -22.75
N LYS A 339 15.86 -5.84 -21.50
CA LYS A 339 16.80 -5.78 -20.38
C LYS A 339 17.58 -7.08 -20.16
N ILE A 340 17.03 -8.22 -20.62
CA ILE A 340 17.66 -9.55 -20.56
C ILE A 340 17.54 -10.21 -21.93
N ARG A 341 18.64 -10.73 -22.46
CA ARG A 341 18.67 -11.57 -23.66
C ARG A 341 18.63 -13.04 -23.28
N TYR A 342 17.85 -13.82 -24.02
CA TYR A 342 17.67 -15.26 -23.78
C TYR A 342 18.07 -16.08 -25.01
N PRO A 343 18.63 -17.28 -24.81
CA PRO A 343 18.70 -18.30 -25.84
C PRO A 343 17.30 -18.82 -26.21
N GLN A 344 17.13 -19.35 -27.42
CA GLN A 344 15.83 -19.78 -27.95
C GLN A 344 15.19 -20.90 -27.12
N GLU A 345 16.00 -21.75 -26.47
CA GLU A 345 15.51 -22.86 -25.64
C GLU A 345 14.77 -22.36 -24.40
N LEU A 346 15.24 -21.27 -23.77
CA LEU A 346 14.60 -20.68 -22.59
C LEU A 346 13.33 -19.90 -22.96
N LEU A 347 13.26 -19.35 -24.18
CA LEU A 347 12.06 -18.69 -24.71
C LEU A 347 10.92 -19.66 -25.08
N ARG A 348 11.02 -20.93 -24.69
CA ARG A 348 9.93 -21.91 -24.79
C ARG A 348 9.15 -22.06 -23.48
N ASP A 349 9.68 -21.58 -22.36
CA ASP A 349 9.00 -21.66 -21.07
C ASP A 349 7.77 -20.72 -21.09
N PRO A 350 6.55 -21.23 -20.84
CA PRO A 350 5.33 -20.41 -20.78
C PRO A 350 5.43 -19.21 -19.84
N ALA A 351 6.21 -19.29 -18.76
CA ALA A 351 6.42 -18.17 -17.84
C ALA A 351 7.20 -17.01 -18.48
N MET A 352 8.02 -17.27 -19.50
CA MET A 352 8.72 -16.22 -20.26
C MET A 352 7.84 -15.59 -21.34
N LEU A 353 6.79 -16.27 -21.78
CA LEU A 353 5.91 -15.81 -22.88
C LEU A 353 4.54 -15.34 -22.39
N THR A 354 4.29 -15.37 -21.09
CA THR A 354 3.09 -14.79 -20.50
C THR A 354 3.34 -13.31 -20.23
N ILE A 355 2.43 -12.44 -20.65
CA ILE A 355 2.53 -11.01 -20.38
C ILE A 355 2.22 -10.77 -18.91
N ASP A 356 3.21 -10.41 -18.11
CA ASP A 356 3.01 -10.03 -16.73
C ASP A 356 2.46 -8.58 -16.69
N VAL A 357 1.17 -8.43 -16.39
CA VAL A 357 0.47 -7.13 -16.34
C VAL A 357 0.67 -6.50 -14.96
N LEU A 358 1.32 -5.34 -14.91
CA LEU A 358 1.58 -4.61 -13.66
C LEU A 358 0.50 -3.55 -13.40
N ARG A 359 0.27 -2.68 -14.39
CA ARG A 359 -0.68 -1.56 -14.33
C ARG A 359 -1.25 -1.28 -15.71
N THR A 360 -2.42 -0.67 -15.76
CA THR A 360 -3.06 -0.17 -16.98
C THR A 360 -3.13 1.35 -16.99
N SER A 361 -3.17 1.96 -18.17
CA SER A 361 -3.29 3.41 -18.34
C SER A 361 -4.54 3.95 -17.66
N ARG A 362 -4.34 4.95 -16.79
CA ARG A 362 -5.35 5.58 -15.96
C ARG A 362 -4.96 7.02 -15.75
N MET A 363 -5.98 7.88 -15.68
CA MET A 363 -5.82 9.28 -15.34
C MET A 363 -6.54 9.58 -14.03
N THR A 364 -5.83 10.27 -13.13
CA THR A 364 -6.41 10.80 -11.90
C THR A 364 -6.50 12.31 -11.98
N THR A 365 -7.64 12.84 -11.58
CA THR A 365 -7.95 14.27 -11.55
C THR A 365 -9.00 14.52 -10.44
N PRO A 366 -8.88 15.59 -9.65
CA PRO A 366 -7.72 16.49 -9.58
C PRO A 366 -6.51 15.79 -8.94
N SER A 367 -5.33 16.39 -9.08
CA SER A 367 -4.07 15.85 -8.56
C SER A 367 -3.48 16.70 -7.43
N LYS A 368 -2.70 16.04 -6.57
CA LYS A 368 -1.96 16.69 -5.47
C LYS A 368 -0.60 17.16 -5.95
N ILE A 369 -0.08 18.21 -5.32
CA ILE A 369 1.31 18.63 -5.54
C ILE A 369 2.17 18.39 -4.30
N SER A 370 3.38 17.89 -4.52
CA SER A 370 4.35 17.60 -3.46
C SER A 370 5.09 18.87 -3.03
N ALA A 371 5.73 18.84 -1.86
CA ALA A 371 6.56 19.96 -1.39
C ALA A 371 7.70 20.30 -2.38
N GLU A 372 8.25 19.28 -3.06
CA GLU A 372 9.30 19.46 -4.06
C GLU A 372 8.79 20.25 -5.28
N ILE A 373 7.59 19.89 -5.76
CA ILE A 373 6.90 20.59 -6.85
C ILE A 373 6.56 22.03 -6.44
N ILE A 374 6.02 22.25 -5.24
CA ILE A 374 5.70 23.60 -4.73
C ILE A 374 6.96 24.47 -4.68
N ILE A 375 8.08 23.93 -4.17
CA ILE A 375 9.37 24.66 -4.13
C ILE A 375 9.81 25.03 -5.54
N ASN A 376 9.78 24.09 -6.48
CA ASN A 376 10.21 24.36 -7.85
C ASN A 376 9.32 25.43 -8.53
N LEU A 377 7.99 25.31 -8.43
CA LEU A 377 7.07 26.29 -9.01
C LEU A 377 7.31 27.70 -8.43
N ALA A 378 7.51 27.81 -7.12
CA ALA A 378 7.77 29.09 -6.47
C ALA A 378 9.11 29.72 -6.90
N GLU A 379 10.18 28.93 -6.94
CA GLU A 379 11.51 29.38 -7.35
C GLU A 379 11.56 29.75 -8.85
N ASN A 380 10.68 29.18 -9.66
CA ASN A 380 10.49 29.51 -11.08
C ASN A 380 9.41 30.59 -11.33
N GLY A 381 9.04 31.35 -10.30
CA GLY A 381 8.32 32.62 -10.44
C GLY A 381 6.85 32.61 -10.04
N VAL A 382 6.27 31.47 -9.64
CA VAL A 382 4.87 31.43 -9.19
C VAL A 382 4.73 32.14 -7.84
N PRO A 383 3.85 33.16 -7.71
CA PRO A 383 3.72 33.93 -6.49
C PRO A 383 3.30 33.08 -5.28
N HIS A 384 3.95 33.30 -4.13
CA HIS A 384 3.63 32.56 -2.90
C HIS A 384 2.17 32.66 -2.47
N LYS A 385 1.48 33.76 -2.83
CA LYS A 385 0.07 33.98 -2.53
C LYS A 385 -0.81 32.87 -3.14
N VAL A 386 -0.51 32.43 -4.37
CA VAL A 386 -1.27 31.38 -5.07
C VAL A 386 -1.33 30.10 -4.24
N PHE A 387 -0.18 29.65 -3.73
CA PHE A 387 -0.13 28.45 -2.88
C PHE A 387 -0.80 28.63 -1.52
N VAL A 388 -0.71 29.84 -0.93
CA VAL A 388 -1.38 30.13 0.34
C VAL A 388 -2.89 30.11 0.18
N ASP A 389 -3.42 30.69 -0.91
CA ASP A 389 -4.85 30.69 -1.20
C ASP A 389 -5.34 29.26 -1.45
N LEU A 390 -4.65 28.49 -2.30
CA LEU A 390 -4.97 27.09 -2.57
C LEU A 390 -4.98 26.23 -1.31
N LEU A 391 -4.00 26.42 -0.42
CA LEU A 391 -3.94 25.73 0.87
C LEU A 391 -5.18 26.05 1.72
N LYS A 392 -5.57 27.32 1.81
CA LYS A 392 -6.73 27.75 2.61
C LYS A 392 -8.03 27.23 2.03
N GLU A 393 -8.24 27.39 0.73
CA GLU A 393 -9.41 26.90 0.01
C GLU A 393 -9.57 25.38 0.19
N THR A 394 -8.50 24.62 -0.03
CA THR A 394 -8.53 23.15 0.12
C THR A 394 -8.90 22.71 1.55
N ILE A 395 -8.35 23.38 2.58
CA ILE A 395 -8.67 23.03 3.97
C ILE A 395 -10.11 23.44 4.30
N GLN A 396 -10.57 24.61 3.85
CA GLN A 396 -11.93 25.08 4.07
C GLN A 396 -12.95 24.15 3.40
N GLU A 397 -12.75 23.76 2.14
CA GLU A 397 -13.63 22.84 1.42
C GLU A 397 -13.81 21.50 2.15
N ILE A 398 -12.73 21.00 2.77
CA ILE A 398 -12.79 19.78 3.58
C ILE A 398 -13.66 19.99 4.82
N VAL A 399 -13.52 21.13 5.50
CA VAL A 399 -14.34 21.45 6.68
C VAL A 399 -15.80 21.58 6.25
N ASP A 400 -16.09 22.43 5.26
CA ASP A 400 -17.44 22.68 4.76
C ASP A 400 -18.13 21.40 4.30
N GLY A 401 -17.41 20.53 3.59
CA GLY A 401 -17.93 19.24 3.13
C GLY A 401 -18.29 18.28 4.26
N LEU A 402 -17.72 18.45 5.45
CA LEU A 402 -17.96 17.60 6.63
C LEU A 402 -18.87 18.25 7.67
N THR A 403 -19.10 19.56 7.60
CA THR A 403 -19.87 20.34 8.58
C THR A 403 -21.16 20.95 8.02
N ASN A 404 -21.33 21.03 6.70
CA ASN A 404 -22.58 21.51 6.12
C ASN A 404 -23.65 20.39 6.13
N TRP A 405 -24.62 20.54 7.03
CA TRP A 405 -25.68 19.55 7.25
C TRP A 405 -27.08 20.08 6.90
N GLU A 406 -27.16 21.20 6.20
CA GLU A 406 -28.41 21.88 5.86
C GLU A 406 -28.83 21.65 4.39
N GLY A 407 -30.14 21.59 4.16
CA GLY A 407 -30.74 21.38 2.84
C GLY A 407 -31.12 19.93 2.53
N PRO A 408 -31.86 19.72 1.42
CA PRO A 408 -32.49 18.41 1.13
C PRO A 408 -31.48 17.29 0.86
N ASP A 409 -30.31 17.61 0.29
CA ASP A 409 -29.28 16.63 -0.06
C ASP A 409 -28.11 16.56 0.94
N ALA A 410 -28.23 17.21 2.09
CA ALA A 410 -27.12 17.40 3.01
C ALA A 410 -26.46 16.08 3.45
N MET A 411 -27.27 15.08 3.80
CA MET A 411 -26.77 13.77 4.25
C MET A 411 -26.13 12.99 3.11
N THR A 412 -26.67 13.09 1.89
CA THR A 412 -26.10 12.49 0.67
C THR A 412 -24.72 13.09 0.35
N LYS A 413 -24.60 14.43 0.46
CA LYS A 413 -23.33 15.15 0.28
C LYS A 413 -22.34 14.79 1.38
N LEU A 414 -22.78 14.78 2.64
CA LEU A 414 -21.97 14.36 3.79
C LEU A 414 -21.44 12.94 3.61
N TRP A 415 -22.29 11.98 3.24
CA TRP A 415 -21.88 10.60 2.98
C TRP A 415 -20.78 10.54 1.91
N THR A 416 -20.95 11.26 0.81
CA THR A 416 -19.97 11.33 -0.29
C THR A 416 -18.66 11.98 0.14
N ASN A 417 -18.72 13.03 0.96
CA ASN A 417 -17.53 13.71 1.47
C ASN A 417 -16.77 12.87 2.49
N VAL A 418 -17.47 12.12 3.35
CA VAL A 418 -16.85 11.14 4.26
C VAL A 418 -16.21 10.00 3.47
N GLU A 419 -16.87 9.49 2.43
CA GLU A 419 -16.33 8.47 1.53
C GLU A 419 -15.02 8.94 0.88
N ARG A 420 -15.05 10.12 0.26
CA ARG A 420 -13.88 10.73 -0.41
C ARG A 420 -12.76 11.01 0.57
N ALA A 421 -13.08 11.53 1.75
CA ALA A 421 -12.10 11.80 2.79
C ALA A 421 -11.46 10.50 3.30
N GLY A 422 -12.21 9.40 3.42
CA GLY A 422 -11.71 8.12 3.90
C GLY A 422 -11.10 7.20 2.83
N GLY A 423 -11.42 7.42 1.55
CA GLY A 423 -11.14 6.48 0.47
C GLY A 423 -11.79 5.11 0.72
N VAL A 424 -13.00 5.10 1.29
CA VAL A 424 -13.61 3.89 1.87
C VAL A 424 -13.96 2.86 0.81
N LEU A 425 -14.56 3.27 -0.32
CA LEU A 425 -14.95 2.32 -1.37
C LEU A 425 -13.73 1.70 -2.04
N SER A 426 -12.69 2.50 -2.30
CA SER A 426 -11.42 1.97 -2.81
C SER A 426 -10.79 0.97 -1.83
N ALA A 427 -10.92 1.22 -0.53
CA ALA A 427 -10.54 0.28 0.53
C ALA A 427 -11.26 -1.06 0.42
N ARG A 428 -12.59 -1.00 0.27
CA ARG A 428 -13.44 -2.19 0.14
C ARG A 428 -13.03 -3.01 -1.09
N ARG A 429 -12.87 -2.35 -2.24
CA ARG A 429 -12.46 -3.01 -3.50
C ARG A 429 -11.06 -3.62 -3.45
N ALA A 430 -10.11 -2.92 -2.85
CA ALA A 430 -8.75 -3.45 -2.69
C ALA A 430 -8.71 -4.68 -1.76
N ARG A 431 -9.62 -4.78 -0.78
CA ARG A 431 -9.77 -5.97 0.07
C ARG A 431 -10.47 -7.14 -0.63
N GLU A 432 -11.43 -6.89 -1.51
CA GLU A 432 -12.07 -7.96 -2.30
C GLU A 432 -11.13 -8.54 -3.37
N ALA A 433 -10.25 -7.71 -3.94
CA ALA A 433 -9.37 -8.09 -5.05
C ALA A 433 -7.89 -8.25 -4.61
N VAL A 434 -7.65 -8.99 -3.53
CA VAL A 434 -6.28 -9.25 -3.02
C VAL A 434 -5.42 -9.85 -4.13
N GLY A 435 -4.27 -9.23 -4.39
CA GLY A 435 -3.34 -9.64 -5.44
C GLY A 435 -3.58 -9.01 -6.83
N GLU A 436 -4.79 -8.52 -7.11
CA GLU A 436 -5.14 -7.87 -8.40
C GLU A 436 -5.41 -6.38 -8.26
N ALA A 437 -5.57 -5.87 -7.04
CA ALA A 437 -5.91 -4.49 -6.74
C ALA A 437 -5.02 -3.48 -7.50
N ARG A 438 -3.71 -3.73 -7.63
CA ARG A 438 -2.78 -2.85 -8.37
C ARG A 438 -3.09 -2.81 -9.87
N ALA A 439 -3.26 -3.97 -10.51
CA ALA A 439 -3.61 -4.05 -11.93
C ALA A 439 -5.01 -3.47 -12.21
N ARG A 440 -5.95 -3.68 -11.27
CA ARG A 440 -7.29 -3.08 -11.24
C ARG A 440 -7.31 -1.63 -10.74
N GLY A 441 -6.16 -1.07 -10.37
CA GLY A 441 -5.94 0.29 -9.82
C GLY A 441 -6.89 0.68 -8.68
N TYR A 442 -7.19 -0.27 -7.81
CA TYR A 442 -7.83 -0.03 -6.52
C TYR A 442 -6.75 0.34 -5.50
N SER A 443 -6.74 1.60 -5.08
CA SER A 443 -5.84 2.10 -4.03
C SER A 443 -6.51 3.15 -3.16
N ASN A 444 -6.26 3.11 -1.85
CA ASN A 444 -6.67 4.18 -0.93
C ASN A 444 -5.71 5.37 -0.95
N LYS A 445 -4.55 5.19 -1.56
CA LYS A 445 -3.53 6.22 -1.70
C LYS A 445 -3.78 6.94 -3.01
N SER A 446 -3.66 8.25 -3.00
CA SER A 446 -3.66 9.02 -4.25
C SER A 446 -2.47 8.59 -5.11
N PRO A 447 -2.52 8.66 -6.45
CA PRO A 447 -1.40 8.27 -7.31
C PRO A 447 -0.09 8.95 -6.92
N GLU A 448 -0.14 10.18 -6.44
CA GLU A 448 1.01 10.92 -5.91
C GLU A 448 1.59 10.25 -4.66
N ASP A 449 0.72 9.80 -3.75
CA ASP A 449 1.16 9.06 -2.56
C ASP A 449 1.71 7.68 -2.95
N ILE A 450 1.19 7.08 -4.04
CA ILE A 450 1.76 5.87 -4.62
C ILE A 450 3.13 6.20 -5.19
N GLU A 451 3.31 7.18 -6.07
CA GLU A 451 4.62 7.56 -6.65
C GLU A 451 5.67 7.88 -5.58
N LEU A 452 5.29 8.63 -4.54
CA LEU A 452 6.22 9.03 -3.48
C LEU A 452 6.67 7.85 -2.61
N GLU A 453 5.87 6.78 -2.53
CA GLU A 453 6.16 5.57 -1.77
C GLU A 453 6.73 4.43 -2.65
N ASP A 454 6.22 4.30 -3.88
CA ASP A 454 6.63 3.41 -4.97
C ASP A 454 7.78 4.00 -5.79
N ASN A 455 8.76 4.67 -5.16
CA ASN A 455 10.04 5.03 -5.80
C ASN A 455 10.85 3.79 -6.31
N ASP A 456 10.24 2.61 -6.38
CA ASP A 456 10.74 1.41 -7.02
C ASP A 456 9.81 1.01 -8.19
N GLU A 457 10.35 1.07 -9.40
CA GLU A 457 9.71 0.69 -10.68
C GLU A 457 9.10 -0.75 -10.71
N ASP A 458 9.42 -1.61 -9.74
CA ASP A 458 8.98 -3.02 -9.71
C ASP A 458 7.89 -3.31 -8.65
N GLY A 459 7.49 -2.32 -7.85
CA GLY A 459 6.40 -2.44 -6.88
C GLY A 459 6.59 -3.49 -5.78
N GLU A 460 7.75 -4.12 -5.63
CA GLU A 460 8.02 -5.21 -4.67
C GLU A 460 7.88 -4.81 -3.20
N ASP A 461 8.11 -3.54 -2.85
CA ASP A 461 7.92 -3.01 -1.50
C ASP A 461 6.43 -2.89 -1.13
N SER A 462 5.52 -2.93 -2.12
CA SER A 462 4.07 -2.96 -1.87
C SER A 462 3.57 -4.28 -1.28
N VAL A 463 4.44 -5.29 -1.08
CA VAL A 463 4.10 -6.48 -0.28
C VAL A 463 4.03 -6.17 1.22
N ASP A 464 4.50 -4.99 1.67
CA ASP A 464 4.13 -4.45 2.99
C ASP A 464 2.64 -4.05 3.06
N VAL A 465 1.88 -4.15 1.97
CA VAL A 465 0.45 -4.46 2.08
C VAL A 465 0.34 -5.92 2.47
N ALA A 466 0.73 -6.25 3.71
CA ALA A 466 0.11 -7.35 4.42
C ALA A 466 -1.40 -7.25 4.11
N PRO A 467 -2.10 -8.33 3.71
CA PRO A 467 -3.55 -8.28 3.52
C PRO A 467 -4.10 -7.55 4.74
N ARG A 468 -4.68 -6.36 4.51
CA ARG A 468 -4.93 -5.40 5.60
C ARG A 468 -5.60 -6.18 6.70
N SER A 469 -4.92 -6.23 7.85
CA SER A 469 -5.23 -7.10 8.98
C SER A 469 -6.73 -7.32 9.14
N VAL A 470 -7.14 -8.53 9.54
CA VAL A 470 -8.44 -8.92 10.11
C VAL A 470 -9.14 -7.73 10.81
N ALA A 471 -8.37 -6.94 11.58
CA ALA A 471 -8.75 -5.67 12.21
C ALA A 471 -9.48 -4.62 11.33
N TRP A 472 -9.42 -4.70 10.00
CA TRP A 472 -10.04 -3.75 9.07
C TRP A 472 -11.36 -4.25 8.45
N TRP A 473 -11.80 -5.45 8.78
CA TRP A 473 -13.14 -5.94 8.44
C TRP A 473 -14.15 -5.51 9.49
N ALA A 474 -15.40 -5.30 9.07
CA ALA A 474 -16.50 -5.06 10.00
C ALA A 474 -16.66 -6.26 10.95
N ASP A 475 -17.05 -6.01 12.18
CA ASP A 475 -17.40 -7.09 13.11
C ASP A 475 -18.68 -7.78 12.63
N GLU A 476 -18.63 -9.07 12.28
CA GLU A 476 -19.80 -9.79 11.74
C GLU A 476 -20.95 -9.86 12.75
N ILE A 477 -20.63 -9.88 14.05
CA ILE A 477 -21.61 -10.03 15.13
C ILE A 477 -22.35 -8.71 15.36
N SER A 478 -21.65 -7.67 15.81
CA SER A 478 -22.28 -6.37 16.05
C SER A 478 -22.67 -5.65 14.76
N GLY A 479 -22.00 -5.95 13.65
CA GLY A 479 -22.06 -5.21 12.38
C GLY A 479 -21.32 -3.88 12.40
N CYS A 480 -20.53 -3.58 13.44
CA CYS A 480 -19.80 -2.33 13.54
C CYS A 480 -18.65 -2.27 12.53
N PRO A 481 -18.58 -1.23 11.66
CA PRO A 481 -17.45 -1.06 10.77
C PRO A 481 -16.14 -0.78 11.53
N SER A 482 -15.02 -1.23 10.97
CA SER A 482 -13.69 -1.11 11.59
C SER A 482 -13.12 0.31 11.58
N SER A 483 -13.43 1.09 10.54
CA SER A 483 -12.83 2.40 10.31
C SER A 483 -13.78 3.53 10.69
N LEU A 484 -13.20 4.63 11.20
CA LEU A 484 -13.92 5.83 11.61
C LEU A 484 -14.87 6.37 10.53
N PHE A 485 -14.40 6.40 9.28
CA PHE A 485 -15.14 6.89 8.11
C PHE A 485 -16.29 5.96 7.77
N ASP A 486 -16.04 4.66 7.79
CA ASP A 486 -17.02 3.63 7.46
C ASP A 486 -18.17 3.62 8.49
N THR A 487 -17.83 3.74 9.79
CA THR A 487 -18.85 3.90 10.85
C THR A 487 -19.71 5.15 10.62
N ALA A 488 -19.11 6.29 10.25
CA ALA A 488 -19.86 7.52 10.00
C ALA A 488 -20.78 7.39 8.78
N MET A 489 -20.29 6.77 7.69
CA MET A 489 -21.10 6.48 6.50
C MET A 489 -22.30 5.59 6.84
N SER A 490 -22.08 4.49 7.56
CA SER A 490 -23.17 3.57 7.95
C SER A 490 -24.19 4.20 8.90
N LEU A 491 -23.78 5.15 9.75
CA LEU A 491 -24.74 5.90 10.55
C LEU A 491 -25.60 6.81 9.67
N VAL A 492 -24.98 7.53 8.72
CA VAL A 492 -25.69 8.45 7.82
C VAL A 492 -26.69 7.71 6.92
N ASP A 493 -26.29 6.61 6.30
CA ASP A 493 -27.20 5.85 5.42
C ASP A 493 -28.26 5.02 6.15
N SER A 494 -28.09 4.82 7.47
CA SER A 494 -29.13 4.29 8.36
C SER A 494 -30.10 5.38 8.87
N GLY A 495 -29.91 6.64 8.46
CA GLY A 495 -30.80 7.75 8.77
C GLY A 495 -30.43 8.58 10.00
N PHE A 496 -29.25 8.39 10.59
CA PHE A 496 -28.77 9.27 11.66
C PHE A 496 -28.24 10.58 11.10
N ILE A 497 -28.56 11.70 11.78
CA ILE A 497 -28.05 13.03 11.44
C ILE A 497 -27.14 13.60 12.55
N PRO A 498 -26.11 14.40 12.22
CA PRO A 498 -25.15 14.93 13.21
C PRO A 498 -25.78 15.84 14.28
N GLN A 499 -26.92 16.46 13.98
CA GLN A 499 -27.66 17.31 14.92
C GLN A 499 -28.37 16.52 16.03
N GLN A 500 -28.62 15.23 15.82
CA GLN A 500 -29.41 14.39 16.73
C GLN A 500 -28.65 13.15 17.23
N CYS A 501 -27.51 12.80 16.62
CA CYS A 501 -26.73 11.62 16.98
C CYS A 501 -25.37 12.03 17.58
N PRO A 502 -25.18 11.96 18.91
CA PRO A 502 -23.93 12.35 19.57
C PRO A 502 -22.73 11.55 19.10
N VAL A 503 -22.91 10.26 18.79
CA VAL A 503 -21.84 9.39 18.31
C VAL A 503 -21.42 9.74 16.88
N LEU A 504 -22.37 9.98 15.97
CA LEU A 504 -22.06 10.47 14.62
C LEU A 504 -21.34 11.82 14.68
N ARG A 505 -21.85 12.76 15.49
CA ARG A 505 -21.25 14.08 15.71
C ARG A 505 -19.81 13.99 16.22
N GLN A 506 -19.57 13.15 17.24
CA GLN A 506 -18.22 12.92 17.77
C GLN A 506 -17.29 12.30 16.72
N LYS A 507 -17.78 11.34 15.93
CA LYS A 507 -17.02 10.70 14.85
C LYS A 507 -16.65 11.71 13.78
N LEU A 508 -17.59 12.56 13.34
CA LEU A 508 -17.35 13.62 12.38
C LEU A 508 -16.39 14.69 12.90
N ARG A 509 -16.48 15.07 14.19
CA ARG A 509 -15.46 15.94 14.82
C ARG A 509 -14.07 15.34 14.69
N MET A 510 -13.91 14.06 15.03
CA MET A 510 -12.63 13.36 14.90
C MET A 510 -12.16 13.29 13.45
N ILE A 511 -13.05 12.99 12.50
CA ILE A 511 -12.73 12.95 11.07
C ILE A 511 -12.22 14.32 10.61
N THR A 512 -12.99 15.38 10.91
CA THR A 512 -12.71 16.75 10.47
C THR A 512 -11.40 17.25 11.09
N ALA A 513 -11.24 17.13 12.41
CA ALA A 513 -10.01 17.52 13.10
C ALA A 513 -8.79 16.73 12.59
N ASN A 514 -8.90 15.42 12.40
CA ASN A 514 -7.82 14.61 11.84
C ASN A 514 -7.45 15.03 10.41
N LYS A 515 -8.43 15.47 9.61
CA LYS A 515 -8.19 15.91 8.23
C LYS A 515 -7.56 17.29 8.17
N VAL A 516 -8.01 18.24 8.98
CA VAL A 516 -7.37 19.55 9.11
C VAL A 516 -5.94 19.39 9.63
N GLU A 517 -5.73 18.60 10.68
CA GLU A 517 -4.39 18.31 11.21
C GLU A 517 -3.49 17.66 10.15
N ALA A 518 -3.98 16.65 9.42
CA ALA A 518 -3.21 16.00 8.39
C ALA A 518 -2.80 16.94 7.24
N ARG A 519 -3.70 17.84 6.80
CA ARG A 519 -3.45 18.79 5.70
C ARG A 519 -2.53 19.94 6.11
N THR A 520 -2.59 20.35 7.37
CA THR A 520 -1.74 21.43 7.91
C THR A 520 -0.33 20.93 8.26
N GLN A 521 -0.20 19.68 8.71
CA GLN A 521 1.10 19.05 9.00
C GLN A 521 1.86 18.60 7.75
N ASN A 522 1.15 18.07 6.75
CA ASN A 522 1.71 17.62 5.49
C ASN A 522 1.14 18.49 4.38
N ILE A 523 1.80 19.63 4.14
CA ILE A 523 1.41 20.63 3.14
C ILE A 523 1.45 19.98 1.75
N ARG A 524 0.29 19.44 1.39
CA ARG A 524 -0.06 18.83 0.11
C ARG A 524 -1.53 19.18 -0.13
N PHE A 525 -1.77 20.02 -1.12
CA PHE A 525 -3.11 20.41 -1.55
C PHE A 525 -3.36 19.96 -2.98
N GLU A 526 -4.65 19.84 -3.31
CA GLU A 526 -5.12 19.45 -4.62
C GLU A 526 -5.19 20.68 -5.51
N VAL A 527 -4.81 20.53 -6.77
CA VAL A 527 -4.93 21.56 -7.80
C VAL A 527 -6.03 21.12 -8.74
N LEU A 528 -7.16 21.83 -8.78
CA LEU A 528 -8.36 21.39 -9.51
C LEU A 528 -8.10 21.19 -11.02
N GLN A 529 -7.36 22.11 -11.63
CA GLN A 529 -6.90 22.02 -13.02
C GLN A 529 -5.57 21.27 -13.14
N SER A 530 -5.57 20.00 -12.72
CA SER A 530 -4.41 19.12 -12.85
C SER A 530 -4.80 17.65 -13.01
N CYS A 531 -3.89 16.86 -13.56
CA CYS A 531 -4.03 15.41 -13.60
C CYS A 531 -2.68 14.69 -13.54
N ILE A 532 -2.72 13.41 -13.19
CA ILE A 532 -1.59 12.48 -13.34
C ILE A 532 -2.03 11.29 -14.19
N ALA A 533 -1.19 10.93 -15.15
CA ALA A 533 -1.32 9.72 -15.95
C ALA A 533 0.06 9.24 -16.44
N PHE A 534 0.13 8.04 -17.02
CA PHE A 534 1.37 7.58 -17.66
C PHE A 534 1.79 8.51 -18.79
N ALA A 535 3.08 8.78 -18.87
CA ALA A 535 3.68 9.35 -20.05
C ALA A 535 3.89 8.26 -21.10
N VAL A 536 3.50 8.54 -22.34
CA VAL A 536 3.65 7.61 -23.46
C VAL A 536 4.16 8.40 -24.68
N PRO A 537 5.01 7.81 -25.54
CA PRO A 537 5.45 8.49 -26.74
C PRO A 537 4.33 8.53 -27.78
N ASP A 538 4.37 9.54 -28.65
CA ASP A 538 3.49 9.68 -29.80
C ASP A 538 3.75 8.54 -30.82
N PRO A 539 2.78 7.63 -31.01
CA PRO A 539 2.93 6.50 -31.94
C PRO A 539 2.99 6.90 -33.42
N TYR A 540 2.60 8.12 -33.77
CA TYR A 540 2.51 8.58 -35.16
C TYR A 540 3.45 9.73 -35.50
N GLY A 541 4.15 10.31 -34.51
CA GLY A 541 5.05 11.45 -34.72
C GLY A 541 4.37 12.71 -35.24
N VAL A 542 3.10 12.92 -34.86
CA VAL A 542 2.24 14.04 -35.28
C VAL A 542 2.34 15.26 -34.38
N LEU A 543 2.80 15.11 -33.14
CA LEU A 543 2.99 16.21 -32.19
C LEU A 543 4.30 16.97 -32.46
N GLY A 544 4.26 18.30 -32.45
CA GLY A 544 5.47 19.14 -32.51
C GLY A 544 6.37 18.98 -31.27
N PRO A 545 7.64 19.43 -31.31
CA PRO A 545 8.64 19.13 -30.26
C PRO A 545 8.28 19.51 -28.82
N GLU A 546 7.46 20.54 -28.63
CA GLU A 546 7.01 21.05 -27.31
C GLU A 546 5.50 20.86 -27.12
N GLU A 547 4.90 19.94 -27.88
CA GLU A 547 3.48 19.61 -27.82
C GLU A 547 3.23 18.28 -27.10
N ILE A 548 2.15 18.24 -26.33
CA ILE A 548 1.63 17.04 -25.67
C ILE A 548 0.12 16.94 -25.91
N GLN A 549 -0.42 15.73 -25.84
CA GLN A 549 -1.87 15.53 -25.77
C GLN A 549 -2.28 14.94 -24.42
N ILE A 550 -3.25 15.58 -23.78
CA ILE A 550 -3.88 15.10 -22.54
C ILE A 550 -5.35 14.84 -22.86
N LYS A 551 -5.73 13.56 -22.92
CA LYS A 551 -7.12 13.15 -23.15
C LYS A 551 -7.57 12.13 -22.11
N SER A 552 -8.72 12.39 -21.50
CA SER A 552 -9.40 11.49 -20.57
C SER A 552 -10.43 10.64 -21.29
N SER A 553 -10.65 9.41 -20.84
CA SER A 553 -11.76 8.57 -21.33
C SER A 553 -13.13 9.10 -20.90
N ARG A 554 -13.17 10.14 -20.05
CA ARG A 554 -14.38 10.74 -19.50
C ARG A 554 -14.29 12.27 -19.52
N ARG A 555 -15.43 12.94 -19.56
CA ARG A 555 -15.53 14.38 -19.40
C ARG A 555 -15.42 14.78 -17.91
N ASN A 556 -14.21 14.71 -17.36
CA ASN A 556 -13.92 14.88 -15.93
C ASN A 556 -12.76 15.84 -15.61
N LEU A 557 -12.12 16.44 -16.60
CA LEU A 557 -11.04 17.41 -16.40
C LEU A 557 -11.63 18.80 -16.23
N MET A 558 -11.23 19.52 -15.18
CA MET A 558 -11.73 20.88 -14.92
C MET A 558 -11.05 21.86 -15.88
N GLY A 559 -11.81 22.56 -16.72
CA GLY A 559 -11.35 23.65 -17.57
C GLY A 559 -11.07 24.93 -16.78
N ASN A 560 -10.36 25.87 -17.41
CA ASN A 560 -10.16 27.22 -16.84
C ASN A 560 -11.44 28.08 -16.89
N ASP A 561 -12.45 27.65 -17.64
CA ASP A 561 -13.80 28.22 -17.68
C ASP A 561 -14.74 27.65 -16.60
N GLY A 562 -14.24 26.70 -15.78
CA GLY A 562 -15.03 25.99 -14.77
C GLY A 562 -15.91 24.86 -15.33
N LEU A 563 -15.86 24.62 -16.65
CA LEU A 563 -16.58 23.51 -17.28
C LEU A 563 -15.70 22.27 -17.34
N LEU A 564 -16.34 21.10 -17.31
CA LEU A 564 -15.61 19.86 -17.51
C LEU A 564 -15.33 19.61 -19.00
N THR A 565 -14.15 19.08 -19.29
CA THR A 565 -13.69 18.66 -20.60
C THR A 565 -13.08 17.25 -20.51
N ASP A 566 -12.91 16.59 -21.64
CA ASP A 566 -12.14 15.36 -21.79
C ASP A 566 -10.74 15.62 -22.38
N VAL A 567 -10.47 16.85 -22.85
CA VAL A 567 -9.19 17.24 -23.47
C VAL A 567 -8.68 18.58 -22.95
N ILE A 568 -7.37 18.70 -22.76
CA ILE A 568 -6.71 19.95 -22.32
C ILE A 568 -5.97 20.60 -23.49
N LEU A 569 -6.28 21.87 -23.73
CA LEU A 569 -5.66 22.71 -24.74
C LEU A 569 -4.99 23.91 -24.09
N GLY A 570 -3.90 24.40 -24.66
CA GLY A 570 -3.22 25.60 -24.19
C GLY A 570 -1.92 25.32 -23.46
N ASP A 571 -1.46 26.27 -22.66
CA ASP A 571 -0.20 26.12 -21.92
C ASP A 571 -0.41 25.18 -20.72
N VAL A 572 0.51 24.22 -20.55
CA VAL A 572 0.47 23.21 -19.50
C VAL A 572 1.85 23.09 -18.88
N LEU A 573 1.93 22.96 -17.55
CA LEU A 573 3.15 22.55 -16.86
C LEU A 573 3.17 21.05 -16.67
N ILE A 574 4.29 20.42 -17.01
CA ILE A 574 4.55 19.00 -16.77
C ILE A 574 5.66 18.83 -15.73
N ALA A 575 5.49 17.85 -14.85
CA ALA A 575 6.44 17.55 -13.79
C ALA A 575 6.42 16.06 -13.39
N ARG A 576 7.52 15.59 -12.81
CA ARG A 576 7.66 14.24 -12.24
C ARG A 576 8.31 14.33 -10.85
N ASN A 577 8.00 13.37 -9.98
CA ASN A 577 8.74 13.19 -8.73
C ASN A 577 9.85 12.13 -8.94
N PRO A 578 11.03 12.28 -8.32
CA PRO A 578 11.48 13.40 -7.49
C PRO A 578 11.76 14.67 -8.32
N CYS A 579 11.48 15.85 -7.75
CA CYS A 579 11.72 17.14 -8.39
C CYS A 579 12.85 17.87 -7.63
N LYS A 580 14.06 17.87 -8.18
CA LYS A 580 15.28 18.25 -7.45
C LYS A 580 15.97 19.47 -8.02
N VAL A 581 15.86 19.76 -9.30
CA VAL A 581 16.53 20.90 -9.94
C VAL A 581 15.53 21.85 -10.60
N PRO A 582 15.89 23.14 -10.80
CA PRO A 582 14.99 24.13 -11.39
C PRO A 582 14.32 23.70 -12.71
N SER A 583 15.00 22.91 -13.55
CA SER A 583 14.51 22.49 -14.87
C SER A 583 13.55 21.29 -14.86
N ASP A 584 13.29 20.66 -13.72
CA ASP A 584 12.47 19.44 -13.60
C ASP A 584 10.96 19.70 -13.82
N ILE A 585 10.54 20.96 -13.95
CA ILE A 585 9.21 21.34 -14.40
C ILE A 585 9.35 22.10 -15.71
N ARG A 586 8.54 21.73 -16.70
CA ARG A 586 8.55 22.33 -18.03
C ARG A 586 7.18 22.85 -18.41
N LYS A 587 7.13 24.04 -19.01
CA LYS A 587 5.96 24.56 -19.70
C LYS A 587 5.97 24.10 -21.15
N VAL A 588 4.89 23.45 -21.56
CA VAL A 588 4.65 22.87 -22.90
C VAL A 588 3.24 23.25 -23.39
N ARG A 589 2.88 22.83 -24.61
CA ARG A 589 1.58 23.10 -25.21
C ARG A 589 0.71 21.84 -25.27
N GLY A 590 -0.45 21.87 -24.61
CA GLY A 590 -1.54 20.91 -24.80
C GLY A 590 -2.24 21.14 -26.13
N VAL A 591 -2.31 20.10 -26.95
CA VAL A 591 -2.99 20.08 -28.26
C VAL A 591 -3.90 18.85 -28.37
N GLU A 592 -4.80 18.85 -29.35
CA GLU A 592 -5.58 17.67 -29.73
C GLU A 592 -5.27 17.33 -31.19
N HIS A 593 -4.85 16.09 -31.43
CA HIS A 593 -4.62 15.57 -32.76
C HIS A 593 -5.57 14.40 -33.08
N PRO A 594 -6.30 14.40 -34.22
CA PRO A 594 -7.29 13.36 -34.53
C PRO A 594 -6.76 11.92 -34.55
N ALA A 595 -5.48 11.73 -34.93
CA ALA A 595 -4.83 10.42 -34.92
C ALA A 595 -4.69 9.84 -33.50
N LEU A 596 -4.55 10.70 -32.49
CA LEU A 596 -4.31 10.31 -31.11
C LEU A 596 -5.59 10.15 -30.28
N ARG A 597 -6.77 10.28 -30.88
CA ARG A 597 -8.07 10.32 -30.16
C ARG A 597 -8.36 9.11 -29.27
N ASN A 598 -7.78 7.95 -29.61
CA ASN A 598 -8.01 6.68 -28.91
C ASN A 598 -7.01 6.46 -27.75
N TYR A 599 -5.95 7.28 -27.65
CA TYR A 599 -4.97 7.23 -26.58
C TYR A 599 -5.47 8.08 -25.40
N THR A 600 -6.45 7.52 -24.70
CA THR A 600 -7.07 8.12 -23.52
C THR A 600 -6.45 7.62 -22.22
N ASP A 601 -6.57 8.41 -21.16
CA ASP A 601 -6.05 8.12 -19.82
C ASP A 601 -4.51 7.95 -19.77
N ALA A 602 -3.81 8.64 -20.66
CA ALA A 602 -2.36 8.80 -20.72
C ALA A 602 -2.01 10.22 -21.21
N ILE A 603 -0.78 10.67 -20.98
CA ILE A 603 -0.24 11.91 -21.54
C ILE A 603 0.69 11.52 -22.69
N VAL A 604 0.32 11.89 -23.91
CA VAL A 604 1.10 11.57 -25.11
C VAL A 604 2.15 12.66 -25.33
N PHE A 605 3.41 12.26 -25.42
CA PHE A 605 4.57 13.13 -25.61
C PHE A 605 5.09 13.06 -27.03
N SER A 606 5.53 14.19 -27.57
CA SER A 606 6.17 14.23 -28.88
C SER A 606 7.43 13.34 -28.93
N VAL A 607 7.59 12.68 -30.08
CA VAL A 607 8.83 11.98 -30.47
C VAL A 607 9.70 12.85 -31.39
N GLN A 608 9.33 14.12 -31.60
CA GLN A 608 10.12 15.10 -32.35
C GLN A 608 11.03 15.91 -31.41
N GLY A 609 12.01 16.61 -32.00
CA GLY A 609 12.97 17.42 -31.25
C GLY A 609 14.33 16.73 -31.06
N LEU A 610 15.22 17.41 -30.33
CA LEU A 610 16.61 16.96 -30.14
C LEU A 610 16.83 16.12 -28.87
N ARG A 611 15.85 16.14 -27.97
CA ARG A 611 15.86 15.44 -26.68
C ARG A 611 14.42 15.14 -26.32
N ARG A 612 14.13 13.92 -25.85
CA ARG A 612 12.77 13.56 -25.43
C ARG A 612 12.32 14.46 -24.27
N LEU A 613 11.09 14.97 -24.34
CA LEU A 613 10.55 15.92 -23.37
C LEU A 613 10.59 15.39 -21.92
N ILE A 614 10.27 14.11 -21.72
CA ILE A 614 10.23 13.50 -20.40
C ILE A 614 11.60 13.39 -19.72
N ASP A 615 12.70 13.39 -20.48
CA ASP A 615 14.06 13.34 -19.91
C ASP A 615 14.42 14.63 -19.15
N PHE A 616 13.77 15.76 -19.49
CA PHE A 616 13.90 16.98 -18.69
C PHE A 616 13.26 16.86 -17.29
N LEU A 617 12.34 15.92 -17.10
CA LEU A 617 11.62 15.72 -15.83
C LEU A 617 12.39 14.73 -14.95
N ALA A 618 13.53 15.17 -14.43
CA ALA A 618 14.45 14.37 -13.60
C ALA A 618 14.98 13.09 -14.30
N GLY A 619 15.16 13.11 -15.62
CA GLY A 619 15.70 11.97 -16.39
C GLY A 619 14.67 10.88 -16.67
N GLY A 620 13.42 11.25 -16.95
CA GLY A 620 12.34 10.28 -17.15
C GLY A 620 12.38 9.55 -18.49
N ASP A 621 11.60 8.48 -18.54
CA ASP A 621 11.41 7.64 -19.72
C ASP A 621 9.93 7.19 -19.83
N TYR A 622 9.63 6.27 -20.74
CA TYR A 622 8.27 5.77 -20.95
C TYR A 622 8.10 4.33 -20.45
N ASP A 623 8.88 3.86 -19.48
CA ASP A 623 8.82 2.49 -18.95
C ASP A 623 7.72 2.25 -17.89
N GLY A 624 6.99 3.31 -17.58
CA GLY A 624 5.93 3.36 -16.58
C GLY A 624 5.96 4.61 -15.70
N ASP A 625 6.71 5.64 -16.11
CA ASP A 625 6.66 6.95 -15.50
C ASP A 625 5.29 7.60 -15.66
N THR A 626 4.85 8.23 -14.59
CA THR A 626 3.66 9.06 -14.55
C THR A 626 4.06 10.53 -14.46
N VAL A 627 3.31 11.38 -15.13
CA VAL A 627 3.56 12.82 -15.19
C VAL A 627 2.37 13.58 -14.62
N LEU A 628 2.68 14.53 -13.75
CA LEU A 628 1.77 15.56 -13.28
C LEU A 628 1.67 16.68 -14.33
N ALA A 629 0.47 16.89 -14.84
CA ALA A 629 0.12 18.02 -15.68
C ALA A 629 -0.71 19.04 -14.92
N ILE A 630 -0.36 20.33 -15.00
CA ILE A 630 -1.07 21.45 -14.37
C ILE A 630 -1.39 22.50 -15.43
N TRP A 631 -2.67 22.84 -15.62
CA TRP A 631 -3.11 23.89 -16.54
C TRP A 631 -3.87 25.03 -15.82
N MET A 632 -3.75 25.10 -14.49
CA MET A 632 -4.30 26.19 -13.70
C MET A 632 -3.65 27.52 -14.08
N LYS A 633 -4.44 28.44 -14.63
CA LYS A 633 -3.98 29.76 -15.11
C LYS A 633 -3.12 30.53 -14.09
N ALA A 634 -3.54 30.56 -12.82
CA ALA A 634 -2.83 31.23 -11.72
C ALA A 634 -1.43 30.68 -11.41
N ILE A 635 -1.10 29.47 -11.89
CA ILE A 635 0.24 28.87 -11.78
C ILE A 635 0.97 29.01 -13.13
N VAL A 636 0.33 28.59 -14.21
CA VAL A 636 0.94 28.50 -15.55
C VAL A 636 1.41 29.85 -16.06
N GLU A 637 0.66 30.94 -15.86
CA GLU A 637 1.01 32.26 -16.40
C GLU A 637 2.30 32.83 -15.81
N PHE A 638 2.54 32.59 -14.52
CA PHE A 638 3.70 33.14 -13.81
C PHE A 638 4.96 32.27 -13.94
N PHE A 639 4.79 30.97 -14.17
CA PHE A 639 5.91 30.03 -14.26
C PHE A 639 6.83 30.36 -15.44
N LYS A 640 8.14 30.30 -15.23
CA LYS A 640 9.16 30.47 -16.27
C LYS A 640 10.06 29.23 -16.32
N ASN A 641 10.28 28.69 -17.52
CA ASN A 641 11.23 27.59 -17.70
C ASN A 641 12.61 28.04 -17.22
N ALA A 642 13.23 27.21 -16.38
CA ALA A 642 14.62 27.41 -15.97
C ALA A 642 15.58 27.14 -17.13
N ASP A 643 16.80 27.65 -16.99
CA ASP A 643 17.91 27.37 -17.91
C ASP A 643 18.20 25.86 -17.97
N GLU A 644 18.31 25.31 -19.18
CA GLU A 644 18.49 23.88 -19.41
C GLU A 644 19.77 23.32 -18.79
N LYS A 645 20.76 24.18 -18.48
CA LYS A 645 22.00 23.76 -17.80
C LYS A 645 21.76 23.03 -16.48
N TYR A 646 20.62 23.26 -15.83
CA TYR A 646 20.25 22.58 -14.59
C TYR A 646 19.84 21.12 -14.82
N SER A 647 19.49 20.75 -16.05
CA SER A 647 19.18 19.37 -16.44
C SER A 647 20.41 18.55 -16.83
N MET A 648 21.60 19.17 -16.80
CA MET A 648 22.87 18.56 -17.20
C MET A 648 23.76 18.34 -15.99
N ASP A 649 24.55 17.26 -16.01
CA ASP A 649 25.47 16.96 -14.93
C ASP A 649 26.48 18.11 -14.69
N PRO A 650 26.68 18.53 -13.43
CA PRO A 650 27.66 19.55 -13.11
C PRO A 650 29.09 19.03 -13.31
N LYS A 651 29.99 19.91 -13.77
CA LYS A 651 31.41 19.56 -13.99
C LYS A 651 32.07 18.97 -12.73
N GLY A 652 32.83 17.89 -12.90
CA GLY A 652 33.57 17.24 -11.82
C GLY A 652 32.69 16.45 -10.85
N LEU A 653 31.53 15.96 -11.31
CA LEU A 653 30.67 15.05 -10.55
C LEU A 653 31.32 13.67 -10.42
N GLU A 654 31.94 13.18 -11.48
CA GLU A 654 32.63 11.90 -11.58
C GLU A 654 33.70 11.72 -10.50
N PHE A 655 34.40 12.80 -10.10
CA PHE A 655 35.42 12.73 -9.05
C PHE A 655 34.86 12.35 -7.68
N ALA A 656 33.56 12.53 -7.46
CA ALA A 656 32.89 12.16 -6.21
C ALA A 656 32.72 10.63 -6.04
N PHE A 657 32.81 9.86 -7.12
CA PHE A 657 32.44 8.45 -7.15
C PHE A 657 33.60 7.54 -7.54
N THR A 658 33.56 6.29 -7.08
CA THR A 658 34.19 5.14 -7.73
C THR A 658 33.15 4.41 -8.58
N ARG A 659 33.57 3.58 -9.53
CA ARG A 659 32.66 2.79 -10.36
C ARG A 659 33.15 1.36 -10.45
N ASP A 660 32.25 0.43 -10.16
CA ASP A 660 32.42 -0.98 -10.49
C ASP A 660 32.14 -1.20 -11.98
N THR A 661 33.14 -1.69 -12.69
CA THR A 661 33.11 -1.90 -14.14
C THR A 661 33.21 -3.37 -14.54
N GLU A 662 33.11 -4.32 -13.59
CA GLU A 662 33.13 -5.75 -13.92
C GLU A 662 31.94 -6.10 -14.82
N THR A 663 32.23 -6.66 -15.99
CA THR A 663 31.21 -7.13 -16.96
C THR A 663 30.94 -8.62 -16.75
N GLY A 664 29.84 -9.11 -17.31
CA GLY A 664 29.56 -10.55 -17.33
C GLY A 664 30.69 -11.37 -17.96
N ALA A 665 31.34 -10.86 -19.01
CA ALA A 665 32.46 -11.53 -19.66
C ALA A 665 33.66 -11.67 -18.72
N THR A 666 34.10 -10.58 -18.08
CA THR A 666 35.23 -10.60 -17.14
C THR A 666 34.90 -11.39 -15.88
N PHE A 667 33.63 -11.38 -15.44
CA PHE A 667 33.17 -12.20 -14.33
C PHE A 667 33.25 -13.70 -14.66
N LEU A 668 32.79 -14.12 -15.85
CA LEU A 668 32.86 -15.52 -16.28
C LEU A 668 34.30 -16.03 -16.36
N GLU A 669 35.22 -15.20 -16.86
CA GLU A 669 36.65 -15.50 -16.87
C GLU A 669 37.18 -15.67 -15.44
N LYS A 670 36.88 -14.72 -14.53
CA LYS A 670 37.27 -14.78 -13.11
C LYS A 670 36.82 -16.07 -12.41
N VAL A 671 35.59 -16.52 -12.65
CA VAL A 671 35.02 -17.67 -11.93
C VAL A 671 35.19 -19.01 -12.64
N SER A 672 35.86 -19.05 -13.80
CA SER A 672 36.00 -20.23 -14.65
C SER A 672 36.68 -21.42 -13.95
N GLU A 673 37.73 -21.15 -13.17
CA GLU A 673 38.51 -22.16 -12.43
C GLU A 673 38.01 -22.38 -10.99
N MET A 674 37.00 -21.63 -10.56
CA MET A 674 36.47 -21.71 -9.19
C MET A 674 35.56 -22.93 -9.02
N ASN A 675 35.59 -23.54 -7.82
CA ASN A 675 34.62 -24.59 -7.49
C ASN A 675 33.17 -24.04 -7.46
N PRO A 676 32.14 -24.90 -7.64
CA PRO A 676 30.75 -24.45 -7.75
C PRO A 676 30.23 -23.61 -6.58
N VAL A 677 30.67 -23.91 -5.35
CA VAL A 677 30.27 -23.18 -4.14
C VAL A 677 30.86 -21.77 -4.13
N THR A 678 32.13 -21.64 -4.50
CA THR A 678 32.82 -20.34 -4.56
C THR A 678 32.24 -19.48 -5.68
N LYS A 679 31.99 -20.07 -6.87
CA LYS A 679 31.31 -19.40 -7.98
C LYS A 679 29.92 -18.87 -7.58
N MET A 680 29.17 -19.66 -6.82
CA MET A 680 27.87 -19.24 -6.29
C MET A 680 28.00 -18.06 -5.32
N GLN A 681 28.97 -18.09 -4.40
CA GLN A 681 29.19 -17.00 -3.43
C GLN A 681 29.66 -15.70 -4.11
N GLU A 682 30.50 -15.79 -5.13
CA GLU A 682 30.91 -14.66 -5.96
C GLU A 682 29.71 -14.03 -6.67
N MET A 683 28.83 -14.85 -7.23
CA MET A 683 27.58 -14.39 -7.84
C MET A 683 26.63 -13.73 -6.81
N GLN A 684 26.52 -14.31 -5.61
CA GLN A 684 25.74 -13.74 -4.52
C GLN A 684 26.26 -12.38 -4.04
N THR A 685 27.56 -12.08 -4.19
CA THR A 685 28.10 -10.75 -3.88
C THR A 685 27.39 -9.65 -4.68
N TYR A 686 27.06 -9.92 -5.95
CA TYR A 686 26.28 -9.00 -6.79
C TYR A 686 24.78 -9.04 -6.46
N LEU A 687 24.19 -10.23 -6.36
CA LEU A 687 22.76 -10.39 -6.07
C LEU A 687 22.34 -9.78 -4.71
N LEU A 688 23.28 -9.72 -3.76
CA LEU A 688 23.08 -9.15 -2.43
C LEU A 688 23.68 -7.74 -2.28
N GLY A 689 24.02 -7.08 -3.39
CA GLY A 689 24.69 -5.77 -3.41
C GLY A 689 23.91 -4.65 -2.72
N ALA A 690 22.58 -4.75 -2.65
CA ALA A 690 21.71 -3.80 -1.95
C ALA A 690 21.97 -3.70 -0.43
N LEU A 691 22.61 -4.71 0.17
CA LEU A 691 22.87 -4.75 1.61
C LEU A 691 24.09 -3.93 2.05
N LEU A 692 24.89 -3.41 1.11
CA LEU A 692 26.19 -2.80 1.41
C LEU A 692 26.09 -1.35 1.92
N ASP A 693 25.24 -0.49 1.33
CA ASP A 693 25.21 0.96 1.63
C ASP A 693 23.78 1.57 1.69
N PRO A 694 22.88 1.07 2.56
CA PRO A 694 21.45 1.33 2.41
C PRO A 694 20.93 2.73 2.82
N SER A 695 21.71 3.51 3.57
CA SER A 695 21.24 4.78 4.15
C SER A 695 21.50 6.02 3.29
N LEU A 696 22.24 5.89 2.17
CA LEU A 696 22.78 7.03 1.44
C LEU A 696 21.71 7.85 0.69
N ILE A 697 20.71 7.22 0.08
CA ILE A 697 19.66 7.92 -0.69
C ILE A 697 18.92 8.92 0.20
N GLY A 698 18.49 8.48 1.38
CA GLY A 698 17.79 9.33 2.35
C GLY A 698 18.68 10.46 2.89
N GLN A 699 19.95 10.18 3.14
CA GLN A 699 20.92 11.18 3.59
C GLN A 699 21.15 12.26 2.52
N TYR A 700 21.36 11.88 1.26
CA TYR A 700 21.54 12.84 0.16
C TYR A 700 20.28 13.65 -0.13
N SER A 701 19.09 13.05 -0.02
CA SER A 701 17.82 13.79 -0.11
C SER A 701 17.73 14.87 0.98
N MET A 702 18.10 14.53 2.21
CA MET A 702 18.13 15.50 3.32
C MET A 702 19.18 16.59 3.11
N MET A 703 20.41 16.22 2.72
CA MET A 703 21.48 17.17 2.42
C MET A 703 21.07 18.13 1.30
N HIS A 704 20.37 17.64 0.29
CA HIS A 704 19.83 18.47 -0.78
C HIS A 704 18.81 19.48 -0.25
N ASN A 705 17.83 19.04 0.54
CA ASN A 705 16.85 19.95 1.15
C ASN A 705 17.51 21.04 2.01
N ASN A 706 18.55 20.68 2.76
CA ASN A 706 19.35 21.64 3.53
C ASN A 706 20.07 22.63 2.61
N ALA A 707 20.66 22.16 1.51
CA ALA A 707 21.35 23.00 0.53
C ALA A 707 20.39 23.99 -0.16
N ILE A 708 19.19 23.55 -0.55
CA ILE A 708 18.14 24.44 -1.11
C ILE A 708 17.82 25.55 -0.12
N TYR A 709 17.54 25.19 1.13
CA TYR A 709 17.14 26.14 2.16
C TYR A 709 18.25 27.15 2.45
N GLN A 710 19.48 26.67 2.63
CA GLN A 710 20.62 27.49 3.02
C GLN A 710 21.14 28.35 1.86
N TYR A 711 21.44 27.75 0.71
CA TYR A 711 22.16 28.41 -0.39
C TYR A 711 21.27 28.90 -1.53
N GLY A 712 20.03 28.41 -1.63
CA GLY A 712 19.11 28.68 -2.73
C GLY A 712 19.04 27.55 -3.75
N TYR A 713 17.96 27.51 -4.52
CA TYR A 713 17.62 26.40 -5.41
C TYR A 713 18.55 26.29 -6.62
N GLY A 714 18.83 27.42 -7.28
CA GLY A 714 19.71 27.50 -8.45
C GLY A 714 21.22 27.56 -8.15
N HIS A 715 21.63 27.42 -6.88
CA HIS A 715 23.04 27.56 -6.48
C HIS A 715 23.89 26.37 -6.97
N PRO A 716 25.13 26.56 -7.47
CA PRO A 716 25.97 25.47 -7.99
C PRO A 716 26.23 24.32 -7.01
N ARG A 717 26.38 24.63 -5.72
CA ARG A 717 26.50 23.62 -4.65
C ARG A 717 25.23 22.79 -4.49
N THR A 718 24.05 23.42 -4.52
CA THR A 718 22.75 22.74 -4.44
C THR A 718 22.59 21.80 -5.62
N HIS A 719 22.86 22.28 -6.83
CA HIS A 719 22.84 21.49 -8.06
C HIS A 719 23.80 20.28 -7.97
N LYS A 720 25.03 20.47 -7.45
CA LYS A 720 25.98 19.36 -7.27
C LYS A 720 25.49 18.29 -6.29
N ILE A 721 24.79 18.67 -5.22
CA ILE A 721 24.20 17.70 -4.28
C ILE A 721 22.99 16.99 -4.90
N ALA A 722 22.17 17.69 -5.70
CA ALA A 722 21.08 17.07 -6.47
C ALA A 722 21.61 15.99 -7.43
N ALA A 723 22.65 16.30 -8.21
CA ALA A 723 23.24 15.35 -9.15
C ALA A 723 23.88 14.14 -8.43
N LYS A 724 24.51 14.36 -7.25
CA LYS A 724 24.99 13.24 -6.42
C LYS A 724 23.83 12.37 -5.91
N PHE A 725 22.71 12.97 -5.50
CA PHE A 725 21.51 12.24 -5.06
C PHE A 725 20.99 11.32 -6.17
N VAL A 726 20.83 11.85 -7.40
CA VAL A 726 20.39 11.04 -8.56
C VAL A 726 21.35 9.89 -8.81
N ARG A 727 22.67 10.16 -8.83
CA ARG A 727 23.67 9.10 -9.07
C ARG A 727 23.70 8.03 -7.97
N VAL A 728 23.43 8.40 -6.72
CA VAL A 728 23.31 7.47 -5.59
C VAL A 728 22.04 6.63 -5.70
N MET A 729 20.94 7.18 -6.22
CA MET A 729 19.71 6.43 -6.48
C MET A 729 19.94 5.32 -7.51
N ASP A 730 20.68 5.62 -8.58
CA ASP A 730 20.99 4.67 -9.66
C ASP A 730 22.22 3.80 -9.41
N ALA A 731 22.84 3.89 -8.24
CA ALA A 731 24.09 3.20 -7.90
C ALA A 731 24.00 1.68 -8.11
N SER A 732 22.84 1.09 -7.76
CA SER A 732 22.58 -0.35 -7.89
C SER A 732 22.62 -0.85 -9.35
N LYS A 733 22.26 0.01 -10.32
CA LYS A 733 22.20 -0.32 -11.76
C LYS A 733 23.47 0.11 -12.53
N THR A 734 24.21 1.09 -12.01
CA THR A 734 25.29 1.77 -12.74
C THR A 734 26.69 1.42 -12.25
N GLY A 735 26.80 0.83 -11.06
CA GLY A 735 28.05 0.49 -10.40
C GLY A 735 28.75 1.66 -9.71
N TYR A 736 28.17 2.87 -9.74
CA TYR A 736 28.74 4.02 -9.04
C TYR A 736 28.60 3.87 -7.52
N ARG A 737 29.67 4.18 -6.79
CA ARG A 737 29.69 4.26 -5.32
C ARG A 737 30.31 5.57 -4.89
N ILE A 738 29.69 6.25 -3.92
CA ILE A 738 30.24 7.49 -3.41
C ILE A 738 31.56 7.23 -2.68
N LYS A 739 32.59 8.05 -2.93
CA LYS A 739 33.86 7.92 -2.20
C LYS A 739 33.65 8.25 -0.72
N PRO A 740 34.22 7.48 0.23
CA PRO A 740 34.11 7.76 1.66
C PRO A 740 34.55 9.18 2.05
N ALA A 741 35.62 9.69 1.44
CA ALA A 741 36.10 11.06 1.68
C ALA A 741 35.09 12.12 1.21
N THR A 742 34.43 11.90 0.06
CA THR A 742 33.37 12.79 -0.45
C THR A 742 32.17 12.77 0.48
N LEU A 743 31.71 11.58 0.88
CA LEU A 743 30.60 11.44 1.81
C LEU A 743 30.89 12.15 3.14
N ALA A 744 32.08 11.96 3.72
CA ALA A 744 32.47 12.65 4.95
C ALA A 744 32.51 14.17 4.79
N ALA A 745 32.96 14.69 3.64
CA ALA A 745 32.94 16.12 3.35
C ALA A 745 31.52 16.66 3.19
N ASP A 746 30.66 15.97 2.44
CA ASP A 746 29.26 16.37 2.24
C ASP A 746 28.48 16.31 3.56
N MET A 747 28.69 15.27 4.36
CA MET A 747 28.10 15.14 5.71
C MET A 747 28.45 16.33 6.60
N ARG A 748 29.73 16.71 6.67
CA ARG A 748 30.15 17.88 7.45
C ARG A 748 29.53 19.19 6.96
N THR A 749 29.29 19.30 5.65
CA THR A 749 28.87 20.56 5.00
C THR A 749 27.35 20.74 4.94
N TYR A 750 26.60 19.65 4.78
CA TYR A 750 25.16 19.71 4.47
C TYR A 750 24.31 18.90 5.45
N HIS A 751 24.90 17.96 6.21
CA HIS A 751 24.18 17.09 7.14
C HIS A 751 24.23 17.63 8.58
N HIS A 752 23.85 18.91 8.74
CA HIS A 752 23.76 19.59 10.03
C HIS A 752 22.45 20.38 10.15
N GLY A 753 21.88 20.46 11.35
CA GLY A 753 20.59 21.13 11.58
C GLY A 753 19.48 20.63 10.62
N GLN A 754 18.29 21.20 10.72
CA GLN A 754 17.28 21.03 9.68
C GLN A 754 16.45 22.32 9.59
N PRO A 755 15.90 22.65 8.41
CA PRO A 755 14.93 23.72 8.26
C PRO A 755 13.77 23.55 9.24
N GLN A 756 13.25 24.67 9.72
CA GLN A 756 12.17 24.69 10.71
C GLN A 756 10.92 23.94 10.20
N TRP A 757 10.57 24.12 8.93
CA TRP A 757 9.43 23.44 8.31
C TRP A 757 9.57 21.91 8.30
N ILE A 758 10.76 21.38 8.06
CA ILE A 758 11.03 19.92 8.12
C ILE A 758 10.92 19.41 9.56
N ALA A 759 11.45 20.16 10.52
CA ALA A 759 11.34 19.80 11.94
C ALA A 759 9.89 19.78 12.42
N ALA A 760 9.08 20.75 11.99
CA ALA A 760 7.65 20.82 12.29
C ALA A 760 6.92 19.59 11.73
N SER A 761 7.21 19.18 10.49
CA SER A 761 6.63 17.98 9.88
C SER A 761 7.04 16.66 10.58
N LYS A 762 8.22 16.61 11.25
CA LYS A 762 8.73 15.41 11.94
C LYS A 762 8.32 15.29 13.42
N LYS A 763 8.14 16.39 14.15
CA LYS A 763 7.88 16.38 15.61
C LYS A 763 6.65 15.56 16.02
N ASP A 764 5.64 15.44 15.14
CA ASP A 764 4.37 14.80 15.50
C ASP A 764 4.20 13.35 14.96
N LYS A 765 5.04 12.87 14.03
CA LYS A 765 5.09 11.43 13.69
C LYS A 765 5.47 10.57 14.91
N LYS A 766 6.27 11.12 15.84
CA LYS A 766 6.64 10.47 17.11
C LYS A 766 5.53 10.47 18.16
N LYS A 767 4.54 11.37 18.11
CA LYS A 767 3.40 11.35 19.06
C LYS A 767 2.49 10.13 18.87
N LYS A 768 2.49 9.49 17.70
CA LYS A 768 1.71 8.26 17.45
C LYS A 768 2.32 7.00 18.08
N PHE A 769 3.56 7.05 18.57
CA PHE A 769 4.23 5.92 19.22
C PHE A 769 4.95 6.40 20.50
N ALA A 770 4.22 6.36 21.62
CA ALA A 770 4.67 6.55 23.01
C ALA A 770 5.12 7.97 23.46
N GLN A 771 4.98 8.18 24.78
CA GLN A 771 5.33 9.39 25.54
C GLN A 771 6.58 10.08 25.00
N ALA A 772 6.43 11.33 24.57
CA ALA A 772 7.52 12.18 24.10
C ALA A 772 8.65 12.24 25.14
N LYS A 773 9.77 11.56 24.87
CA LYS A 773 11.05 12.07 25.36
C LYS A 773 11.24 13.42 24.67
N ILE A 774 11.13 14.50 25.46
CA ILE A 774 11.52 15.85 25.05
C ILE A 774 12.86 15.74 24.36
N ASP A 775 12.93 16.19 23.10
CA ASP A 775 14.17 16.25 22.35
C ASP A 775 15.11 17.22 23.06
N LYS A 776 16.08 16.69 23.80
CA LYS A 776 17.08 17.45 24.56
C LYS A 776 18.21 17.98 23.65
N SER A 777 18.13 17.76 22.33
CA SER A 777 19.12 18.29 21.41
C SER A 777 18.86 19.78 21.22
N ASN A 778 19.64 20.63 21.90
CA ASN A 778 19.68 22.10 21.70
C ASN A 778 20.27 22.46 20.32
N VAL A 779 19.89 21.75 19.25
CA VAL A 779 20.38 21.97 17.90
C VAL A 779 19.57 23.10 17.27
N ALA A 780 20.21 24.24 17.00
CA ALA A 780 19.58 25.36 16.33
C ALA A 780 19.07 24.96 14.93
N PHE A 781 17.94 25.53 14.51
CA PHE A 781 17.45 25.35 13.14
C PHE A 781 18.44 25.89 12.12
N LEU A 782 18.44 25.26 10.95
CA LEU A 782 19.27 25.70 9.83
C LEU A 782 18.87 27.13 9.45
N LYS A 783 19.86 28.00 9.21
CA LYS A 783 19.64 29.39 8.78
C LYS A 783 19.89 29.52 7.28
N ARG A 784 19.13 30.41 6.63
CA ARG A 784 19.34 30.78 5.23
C ARG A 784 20.51 31.74 5.10
N ASP A 785 21.35 31.53 4.08
CA ASP A 785 22.45 32.43 3.74
C ASP A 785 21.92 33.65 2.97
N GLN A 786 21.70 34.74 3.70
CA GLN A 786 21.20 36.00 3.12
C GLN A 786 22.21 36.68 2.19
N THR A 787 23.47 36.21 2.15
CA THR A 787 24.49 36.73 1.23
C THR A 787 24.48 36.03 -0.13
N SER A 788 23.83 34.87 -0.24
CA SER A 788 23.72 34.15 -1.50
C SER A 788 22.78 34.88 -2.45
N ALA A 789 23.25 35.17 -3.67
CA ALA A 789 22.43 35.74 -4.74
C ALA A 789 21.29 34.81 -5.21
N HIS A 790 21.33 33.53 -4.81
CA HIS A 790 20.31 32.52 -5.14
C HIS A 790 19.26 32.35 -4.04
N VAL A 791 19.38 33.07 -2.92
CA VAL A 791 18.38 33.08 -1.84
C VAL A 791 17.44 34.26 -2.05
N HIS A 792 16.23 33.96 -2.50
CA HIS A 792 15.20 34.97 -2.76
C HIS A 792 14.17 34.99 -1.63
N GLY A 793 13.98 36.17 -1.01
CA GLY A 793 12.89 36.43 -0.06
C GLY A 793 12.70 35.39 1.05
N LYS A 794 11.45 35.19 1.46
CA LYS A 794 11.06 34.15 2.44
C LYS A 794 10.92 32.81 1.73
N PHE A 795 11.25 31.69 2.38
CA PHE A 795 11.09 30.37 1.78
C PHE A 795 9.61 30.02 1.66
N ILE A 796 9.18 29.44 0.53
CA ILE A 796 7.76 29.13 0.31
C ILE A 796 7.21 28.18 1.38
N MET A 797 7.96 27.14 1.76
CA MET A 797 7.48 26.20 2.77
C MET A 797 7.36 26.83 4.16
N ASP A 798 8.25 27.77 4.52
CA ASP A 798 8.11 28.53 5.77
C ASP A 798 6.82 29.38 5.75
N ARG A 799 6.51 30.00 4.60
CA ARG A 799 5.28 30.80 4.42
C ARG A 799 4.03 29.94 4.52
N LEU A 800 4.04 28.76 3.89
CA LEU A 800 2.91 27.83 3.92
C LEU A 800 2.70 27.24 5.30
N HIS A 801 3.76 26.91 6.05
CA HIS A 801 3.60 26.46 7.43
C HIS A 801 2.99 27.53 8.33
N ILE A 802 3.46 28.78 8.23
CA ILE A 802 2.86 29.88 9.00
C ILE A 802 1.38 30.04 8.63
N ALA A 803 1.05 30.03 7.34
CA ALA A 803 -0.33 30.11 6.89
C ALA A 803 -1.18 28.92 7.37
N ALA A 804 -0.64 27.70 7.30
CA ALA A 804 -1.29 26.47 7.76
C ALA A 804 -1.60 26.52 9.25
N GLU A 805 -0.66 26.97 10.08
CA GLU A 805 -0.86 27.07 11.53
C GLU A 805 -1.94 28.10 11.90
N VAL A 806 -1.91 29.28 11.28
CA VAL A 806 -2.94 30.32 11.48
C VAL A 806 -4.31 29.80 11.06
N GLU A 807 -4.38 29.14 9.91
CA GLU A 807 -5.62 28.57 9.38
C GLU A 807 -6.13 27.43 10.28
N ARG A 808 -5.22 26.58 10.77
CA ARG A 808 -5.53 25.52 11.72
C ARG A 808 -6.15 26.06 13.00
N GLU A 809 -5.54 27.06 13.63
CA GLU A 809 -6.05 27.64 14.88
C GLU A 809 -7.45 28.25 14.69
N ARG A 810 -7.66 28.96 13.57
CA ARG A 810 -8.96 29.49 13.17
C ARG A 810 -10.01 28.38 13.03
N LEU A 811 -9.71 27.35 12.24
CA LEU A 811 -10.64 26.27 11.93
C LEU A 811 -10.89 25.34 13.12
N PHE A 812 -9.90 25.09 13.98
CA PHE A 812 -10.13 24.32 15.21
C PHE A 812 -11.10 25.05 16.14
N THR A 813 -10.99 26.37 16.25
CA THR A 813 -11.95 27.18 17.01
C THR A 813 -13.37 27.05 16.42
N GLU A 814 -13.49 27.01 15.10
CA GLU A 814 -14.77 26.82 14.40
C GLU A 814 -15.32 25.39 14.57
N ILE A 815 -14.49 24.37 14.42
CA ILE A 815 -14.81 22.95 14.63
C ILE A 815 -15.32 22.73 16.05
N GLU A 816 -14.67 23.28 17.08
CA GLU A 816 -15.14 23.15 18.47
C GLU A 816 -16.51 23.81 18.68
N LYS A 817 -16.81 24.91 17.98
CA LYS A 817 -18.14 25.53 18.02
C LYS A 817 -19.19 24.68 17.32
N ILE A 818 -18.91 24.22 16.10
CA ILE A 818 -19.83 23.39 15.29
C ILE A 818 -20.13 22.07 16.00
N PHE A 819 -19.10 21.45 16.58
CA PHE A 819 -19.19 20.15 17.24
C PHE A 819 -19.33 20.25 18.77
N ALA A 820 -19.77 21.40 19.29
CA ALA A 820 -20.10 21.53 20.71
C ALA A 820 -21.03 20.40 21.15
N PRO A 821 -20.89 19.88 22.40
CA PRO A 821 -21.71 18.78 22.89
C PRO A 821 -23.21 19.05 22.69
N LEU A 822 -23.93 18.05 22.21
CA LEU A 822 -25.38 18.11 22.17
C LEU A 822 -25.92 17.95 23.59
N ASN A 823 -26.95 18.75 23.90
CA ASN A 823 -27.76 18.54 25.09
C ASN A 823 -29.13 18.02 24.63
N ILE A 824 -29.23 16.70 24.41
CA ILE A 824 -30.43 16.07 23.85
C ILE A 824 -30.82 14.82 24.64
N GLU A 825 -32.11 14.60 24.81
CA GLU A 825 -32.59 13.35 25.40
C GLU A 825 -32.19 12.13 24.56
N PRO A 826 -32.14 10.91 25.15
CA PRO A 826 -31.85 9.70 24.40
C PRO A 826 -32.80 9.54 23.22
N ASP A 827 -32.27 9.09 22.07
CA ASP A 827 -33.07 8.94 20.84
C ASP A 827 -34.31 8.07 21.12
N PRO A 828 -35.54 8.62 21.00
CA PRO A 828 -36.76 7.91 21.34
C PRO A 828 -36.94 6.65 20.50
N ASP A 829 -36.44 6.63 19.27
CA ASP A 829 -36.55 5.48 18.36
C ASP A 829 -35.72 4.31 18.88
N LEU A 830 -34.51 4.58 19.37
CA LEU A 830 -33.59 3.56 19.84
C LEU A 830 -34.01 2.94 21.18
N ILE A 831 -34.75 3.67 22.01
CA ILE A 831 -35.25 3.17 23.31
C ILE A 831 -36.67 2.59 23.21
N ALA A 832 -37.39 2.84 22.12
CA ALA A 832 -38.78 2.39 21.94
C ALA A 832 -38.95 0.87 22.07
N PRO A 833 -38.10 0.00 21.47
CA PRO A 833 -38.26 -1.45 21.63
C PRO A 833 -38.18 -1.93 23.08
N TRP A 834 -37.24 -1.41 23.87
CA TRP A 834 -37.14 -1.75 25.29
C TRP A 834 -38.33 -1.22 26.09
N LYS A 835 -38.75 0.03 25.85
CA LYS A 835 -39.94 0.60 26.52
C LYS A 835 -41.21 -0.18 26.21
N ALA A 836 -41.38 -0.62 24.96
CA ALA A 836 -42.50 -1.46 24.56
C ALA A 836 -42.45 -2.84 25.25
N ALA A 837 -41.26 -3.45 25.38
CA ALA A 837 -41.09 -4.70 26.10
C ALA A 837 -41.45 -4.57 27.58
N VAL A 838 -41.04 -3.47 28.24
CA VAL A 838 -41.41 -3.18 29.63
C VAL A 838 -42.92 -2.96 29.77
N ALA A 839 -43.55 -2.19 28.88
CA ALA A 839 -45.00 -1.98 28.89
C ALA A 839 -45.77 -3.30 28.71
N TRP A 840 -45.33 -4.15 27.77
CA TRP A 840 -45.87 -5.49 27.57
C TRP A 840 -45.68 -6.42 28.76
N ALA A 841 -44.61 -6.23 29.56
CA ALA A 841 -44.39 -6.97 30.80
C ALA A 841 -45.22 -6.43 31.98
N GLU A 842 -45.76 -5.21 31.88
CA GLU A 842 -46.66 -4.64 32.88
C GLU A 842 -48.14 -4.92 32.62
N ASP A 843 -48.50 -5.39 31.42
CA ASP A 843 -49.87 -5.71 31.03
C ASP A 843 -50.49 -6.82 31.92
N ASP A 844 -51.54 -6.45 32.65
CA ASP A 844 -52.28 -7.31 33.57
C ASP A 844 -53.26 -8.27 32.89
N SER A 845 -53.51 -8.12 31.58
CA SER A 845 -54.48 -8.92 30.83
C SER A 845 -54.11 -10.41 30.67
N LEU A 846 -52.86 -10.77 30.97
CA LEU A 846 -52.30 -12.11 30.74
C LEU A 846 -52.08 -12.94 32.02
N GLY A 847 -52.51 -12.43 33.19
CA GLY A 847 -52.41 -13.15 34.46
C GLY A 847 -51.09 -12.97 35.22
N VAL A 848 -51.16 -13.07 36.56
CA VAL A 848 -50.09 -12.68 37.51
C VAL A 848 -48.79 -13.46 37.29
N GLU A 849 -48.87 -14.75 36.98
CA GLU A 849 -47.69 -15.61 36.85
C GLU A 849 -46.90 -15.33 35.56
N ILE A 850 -47.61 -15.10 34.45
CA ILE A 850 -47.02 -14.69 33.19
C ILE A 850 -46.38 -13.29 33.33
N LYS A 851 -47.06 -12.36 34.01
CA LYS A 851 -46.51 -11.03 34.33
C LYS A 851 -45.19 -11.13 35.11
N LYS A 852 -45.14 -11.93 36.18
CA LYS A 852 -43.90 -12.17 36.95
C LYS A 852 -42.79 -12.74 36.07
N ARG A 853 -43.10 -13.73 35.22
CA ARG A 853 -42.11 -14.35 34.34
C ARG A 853 -41.56 -13.37 33.31
N LYS A 854 -42.39 -12.54 32.67
CA LYS A 854 -41.93 -11.50 31.73
C LYS A 854 -40.95 -10.54 32.40
N LYS A 855 -41.27 -10.06 33.61
CA LYS A 855 -40.37 -9.17 34.38
C LYS A 855 -39.04 -9.84 34.72
N LEU A 856 -39.07 -11.12 35.11
CA LEU A 856 -37.87 -11.89 35.37
C LEU A 856 -36.98 -11.98 34.12
N GLU A 857 -37.55 -12.34 32.97
CA GLU A 857 -36.81 -12.46 31.70
C GLU A 857 -36.18 -11.13 31.26
N LEU A 858 -36.93 -10.01 31.36
CA LEU A 858 -36.36 -8.68 31.11
C LEU A 858 -35.23 -8.34 32.09
N SER A 859 -35.35 -8.73 33.36
CA SER A 859 -34.29 -8.49 34.35
C SER A 859 -33.01 -9.26 34.03
N LEU A 860 -33.10 -10.49 33.52
CA LEU A 860 -31.96 -11.29 33.08
C LEU A 860 -31.25 -10.66 31.88
N ILE A 861 -32.02 -10.20 30.89
CA ILE A 861 -31.50 -9.46 29.74
C ILE A 861 -30.76 -8.20 30.21
N ALA A 862 -31.38 -7.44 31.12
CA ALA A 862 -30.78 -6.22 31.65
C ALA A 862 -29.46 -6.49 32.40
N GLN A 863 -29.43 -7.49 33.28
CA GLN A 863 -28.24 -7.86 34.04
C GLN A 863 -27.07 -8.25 33.13
N HIS A 864 -27.33 -9.02 32.08
CA HIS A 864 -26.32 -9.38 31.07
C HIS A 864 -25.68 -8.14 30.43
N VAL A 865 -26.51 -7.24 29.89
CA VAL A 865 -26.06 -6.00 29.25
C VAL A 865 -25.27 -5.12 30.21
N GLN A 866 -25.73 -4.96 31.45
CA GLN A 866 -25.06 -4.17 32.47
C GLN A 866 -23.70 -4.78 32.87
N GLY A 867 -23.60 -6.10 32.95
CA GLY A 867 -22.36 -6.82 33.24
C GLY A 867 -21.29 -6.55 32.19
N LEU A 868 -21.66 -6.62 30.91
CA LEU A 868 -20.75 -6.35 29.80
C LEU A 868 -20.34 -4.89 29.68
N TYR A 869 -21.25 -3.96 29.99
CA TYR A 869 -20.92 -2.55 30.08
C TYR A 869 -19.80 -2.28 31.10
N LYS A 870 -19.88 -2.93 32.28
CA LYS A 870 -18.83 -2.86 33.31
C LYS A 870 -17.52 -3.48 32.82
N LYS A 871 -17.57 -4.66 32.18
CA LYS A 871 -16.41 -5.34 31.56
C LYS A 871 -15.70 -4.44 30.54
N GLN A 872 -16.44 -3.74 29.68
CA GLN A 872 -15.85 -2.77 28.75
C GLN A 872 -15.15 -1.62 29.47
N LYS A 873 -15.77 -1.04 30.52
CA LYS A 873 -15.13 0.01 31.32
C LYS A 873 -13.82 -0.46 31.94
N GLU A 874 -13.73 -1.72 32.35
CA GLU A 874 -12.50 -2.30 32.86
C GLU A 874 -11.42 -2.46 31.78
N ILE A 875 -11.78 -2.95 30.59
CA ILE A 875 -10.84 -3.06 29.44
C ILE A 875 -10.24 -1.69 29.12
N PHE A 876 -11.04 -0.62 29.09
CA PHE A 876 -10.54 0.73 28.84
C PHE A 876 -9.81 1.36 30.04
N ARG A 877 -9.98 0.84 31.26
CA ARG A 877 -9.29 1.31 32.48
C ARG A 877 -7.98 0.56 32.78
N LYS A 878 -7.82 -0.68 32.29
CA LYS A 878 -6.61 -1.50 32.52
C LYS A 878 -5.36 -0.77 32.00
N ARG A 879 -4.61 -0.16 32.93
CA ARG A 879 -3.15 0.02 32.81
C ARG A 879 -2.48 -1.32 33.14
N PRO A 880 -1.24 -1.60 32.67
CA PRO A 880 -0.56 -2.84 33.02
C PRO A 880 -0.52 -3.05 34.54
N SER A 881 -0.61 -4.31 34.97
CA SER A 881 -0.66 -4.68 36.39
C SER A 881 0.60 -4.24 37.14
N ARG A 882 0.48 -4.13 38.46
CA ARG A 882 1.44 -3.56 39.42
C ARG A 882 2.88 -4.12 39.40
N ASP A 883 3.20 -5.14 38.58
CA ASP A 883 4.54 -5.77 38.51
C ASP A 883 5.27 -5.61 37.16
N GLN A 884 4.73 -4.89 36.19
CA GLN A 884 5.47 -4.50 34.98
C GLN A 884 5.29 -3.00 34.70
N ASP A 885 6.41 -2.32 34.50
CA ASP A 885 6.59 -0.89 34.17
C ASP A 885 5.33 -0.01 34.11
N LYS A 886 5.28 1.02 34.97
CA LYS A 886 4.26 2.08 35.04
C LYS A 886 4.05 2.91 33.74
N ASN A 887 4.67 2.50 32.63
CA ASN A 887 4.70 3.19 31.33
C ASN A 887 4.01 2.45 30.18
N GLY A 888 3.21 1.40 30.44
CA GLY A 888 2.52 0.72 29.34
C GLY A 888 1.45 1.58 28.65
N PRO A 889 1.23 1.38 27.33
CA PRO A 889 0.28 2.16 26.52
C PRO A 889 -1.17 2.01 27.02
N GLY A 890 -1.96 3.08 26.94
CA GLY A 890 -3.41 3.01 27.18
C GLY A 890 -4.11 2.25 26.05
N PHE A 891 -5.39 1.89 26.22
CA PHE A 891 -6.13 1.09 25.23
C PHE A 891 -6.04 1.66 23.81
N THR A 892 -6.11 3.00 23.64
CA THR A 892 -6.03 3.66 22.33
C THR A 892 -4.65 3.58 21.66
N ASP A 893 -3.61 3.33 22.45
CA ASP A 893 -2.21 3.29 22.01
C ASP A 893 -1.75 1.84 21.70
N LEU A 894 -2.62 0.85 21.94
CA LEU A 894 -2.38 -0.54 21.55
C LEU A 894 -2.43 -0.70 20.01
N PRO A 895 -1.70 -1.71 19.46
CA PRO A 895 -1.84 -2.09 18.06
C PRO A 895 -3.30 -2.30 17.66
N ILE A 896 -3.66 -1.93 16.43
CA ILE A 896 -5.07 -1.93 15.99
C ILE A 896 -5.69 -3.32 16.07
N GLU A 897 -4.90 -4.36 15.83
CA GLU A 897 -5.27 -5.76 15.93
C GLU A 897 -5.72 -6.11 17.34
N VAL A 898 -4.90 -5.76 18.33
CA VAL A 898 -5.20 -6.02 19.75
C VAL A 898 -6.46 -5.27 20.19
N ARG A 899 -6.62 -4.01 19.75
CA ARG A 899 -7.82 -3.22 20.06
C ARG A 899 -9.08 -3.85 19.47
N GLN A 900 -9.02 -4.31 18.22
CA GLN A 900 -10.15 -4.94 17.55
C GLN A 900 -10.48 -6.30 18.14
N ASP A 901 -9.48 -7.09 18.53
CA ASP A 901 -9.69 -8.39 19.17
C ASP A 901 -10.47 -8.25 20.49
N GLU A 902 -10.12 -7.26 21.32
CA GLU A 902 -10.83 -6.93 22.56
C GLU A 902 -12.26 -6.44 22.28
N LEU A 903 -12.46 -5.57 21.29
CA LEU A 903 -13.80 -5.08 20.92
C LEU A 903 -14.69 -6.21 20.39
N ARG A 904 -14.16 -7.08 19.53
CA ARG A 904 -14.85 -8.26 19.02
C ARG A 904 -15.08 -9.29 20.12
N SER A 905 -14.20 -9.37 21.12
CA SER A 905 -14.44 -10.20 22.30
C SER A 905 -15.67 -9.73 23.08
N LEU A 906 -15.88 -8.42 23.17
CA LEU A 906 -17.05 -7.86 23.85
C LEU A 906 -18.34 -8.12 23.06
N SER A 907 -18.33 -7.94 21.73
CA SER A 907 -19.52 -8.22 20.91
C SER A 907 -19.85 -9.72 20.89
N ARG A 908 -18.85 -10.60 20.86
CA ARG A 908 -19.03 -12.06 21.05
C ARG A 908 -19.74 -12.34 22.37
N ALA A 909 -19.19 -11.86 23.48
CA ALA A 909 -19.78 -12.06 24.80
C ALA A 909 -21.22 -11.52 24.87
N PHE A 910 -21.49 -10.37 24.24
CA PHE A 910 -22.83 -9.80 24.14
C PHE A 910 -23.83 -10.73 23.47
N ALA A 911 -23.43 -11.37 22.36
CA ALA A 911 -24.30 -12.26 21.60
C ALA A 911 -24.42 -13.68 22.20
N SER A 912 -23.40 -14.21 22.88
CA SER A 912 -23.34 -15.64 23.25
C SER A 912 -23.35 -15.93 24.76
N GLU A 913 -22.87 -15.04 25.62
CA GLU A 913 -22.76 -15.30 27.07
C GLU A 913 -24.03 -14.92 27.85
N GLY A 914 -25.09 -14.49 27.16
CA GLY A 914 -26.35 -14.03 27.74
C GLY A 914 -27.39 -15.13 28.00
N PRO A 915 -28.58 -14.77 28.53
CA PRO A 915 -29.66 -15.72 28.78
C PRO A 915 -30.15 -16.39 27.49
N GLN A 916 -30.36 -17.70 27.53
CA GLN A 916 -30.68 -18.51 26.35
C GLN A 916 -32.19 -18.66 26.14
N ILE A 917 -32.64 -18.57 24.89
CA ILE A 917 -34.03 -18.82 24.50
C ILE A 917 -34.35 -20.30 24.69
N GLY A 918 -35.51 -20.58 25.27
CA GLY A 918 -35.95 -21.93 25.56
C GLY A 918 -35.49 -22.44 26.93
N ASP A 919 -34.39 -21.93 27.50
CA ASP A 919 -33.92 -22.29 28.85
C ASP A 919 -34.24 -21.20 29.87
N ASP A 920 -33.58 -20.05 29.74
CA ASP A 920 -33.75 -18.89 30.61
C ASP A 920 -34.94 -18.03 30.18
N LEU A 921 -35.15 -17.91 28.86
CA LEU A 921 -36.17 -17.06 28.25
C LEU A 921 -37.25 -17.93 27.61
N LYS A 922 -38.38 -18.10 28.30
CA LYS A 922 -39.51 -18.93 27.88
C LYS A 922 -40.57 -18.13 27.12
N ILE A 923 -40.61 -16.81 27.29
CA ILE A 923 -41.63 -15.94 26.68
C ILE A 923 -41.06 -15.16 25.50
N VAL A 924 -39.76 -14.86 25.50
CA VAL A 924 -39.11 -14.22 24.34
C VAL A 924 -39.23 -15.14 23.11
N PRO A 925 -39.88 -14.68 22.01
CA PRO A 925 -40.32 -15.57 20.94
C PRO A 925 -39.17 -16.08 20.07
N ASP A 926 -38.15 -15.24 19.85
CA ASP A 926 -37.07 -15.53 18.93
C ASP A 926 -35.81 -14.67 19.21
N LYS A 927 -34.70 -15.06 18.57
CA LYS A 927 -33.39 -14.43 18.73
C LYS A 927 -33.34 -13.00 18.18
N ALA A 928 -34.13 -12.67 17.17
CA ALA A 928 -34.18 -11.33 16.61
C ALA A 928 -34.83 -10.36 17.61
N THR A 929 -35.94 -10.77 18.24
CA THR A 929 -36.60 -10.03 19.31
C THR A 929 -35.65 -9.82 20.50
N LEU A 930 -34.95 -10.87 20.93
CA LEU A 930 -33.93 -10.76 21.99
C LEU A 930 -32.84 -9.75 21.63
N SER A 931 -32.28 -9.85 20.42
CA SER A 931 -31.21 -8.96 19.94
C SER A 931 -31.67 -7.50 19.91
N ARG A 932 -32.91 -7.26 19.45
CA ARG A 932 -33.52 -5.93 19.40
C ARG A 932 -33.72 -5.31 20.78
N TRP A 933 -34.19 -6.11 21.75
CA TRP A 933 -34.35 -5.66 23.14
C TRP A 933 -33.00 -5.42 23.82
N GLN A 934 -32.02 -6.30 23.62
CA GLN A 934 -30.66 -6.14 24.13
C GLN A 934 -30.00 -4.87 23.57
N ALA A 935 -30.10 -4.62 22.27
CA ALA A 935 -29.55 -3.43 21.62
C ALA A 935 -30.20 -2.14 22.15
N SER A 936 -31.53 -2.12 22.20
CA SER A 936 -32.31 -0.99 22.71
C SER A 936 -31.99 -0.70 24.18
N TYR A 937 -31.88 -1.73 25.02
CA TYR A 937 -31.50 -1.58 26.42
C TYR A 937 -30.05 -1.15 26.61
N ALA A 938 -29.12 -1.67 25.80
CA ALA A 938 -27.72 -1.25 25.84
C ALA A 938 -27.56 0.24 25.55
N TYR A 939 -28.36 0.78 24.61
CA TYR A 939 -28.39 2.21 24.31
C TYR A 939 -28.99 3.01 25.47
N LEU A 940 -30.14 2.59 26.01
CA LEU A 940 -30.78 3.24 27.15
C LEU A 940 -29.87 3.28 28.38
N TYR A 941 -29.29 2.14 28.74
CA TYR A 941 -28.40 2.03 29.90
C TYR A 941 -27.13 2.85 29.71
N ASP A 942 -26.55 2.90 28.50
CA ASP A 942 -25.43 3.81 28.22
C ASP A 942 -25.81 5.27 28.48
N ALA A 943 -26.99 5.69 28.04
CA ALA A 943 -27.48 7.03 28.28
C ALA A 943 -27.63 7.32 29.80
N GLU A 944 -28.27 6.43 30.56
CA GLU A 944 -28.44 6.56 32.01
C GLU A 944 -27.11 6.66 32.78
N GLN A 945 -26.09 5.95 32.32
CA GLN A 945 -24.78 5.94 32.98
C GLN A 945 -23.93 7.16 32.69
N ASN A 946 -24.12 7.81 31.53
CA ASN A 946 -23.22 8.85 31.05
C ASN A 946 -23.89 10.23 30.86
N CYS A 947 -25.22 10.34 30.98
CA CYS A 947 -25.95 11.61 31.03
C CYS A 947 -26.26 11.98 32.50
N LYS A 948 -25.34 12.69 33.18
CA LYS A 948 -25.55 13.17 34.57
C LYS A 948 -25.18 14.64 34.69
N ASN A 949 -25.97 15.42 35.45
CA ASN A 949 -25.71 16.83 35.78
C ASN A 949 -25.58 17.79 34.59
N GLY A 950 -26.30 17.56 33.48
CA GLY A 950 -26.28 18.46 32.31
C GLY A 950 -25.05 18.34 31.41
N GLU A 951 -24.04 17.54 31.78
CA GLU A 951 -22.94 17.14 30.89
C GLU A 951 -23.26 15.75 30.30
N GLN A 952 -23.55 15.71 28.99
CA GLN A 952 -23.79 14.46 28.28
C GLN A 952 -22.49 13.92 27.69
N SER A 953 -22.00 12.83 28.27
CA SER A 953 -21.02 11.97 27.62
C SER A 953 -21.74 10.74 27.07
N TRP A 954 -21.29 10.18 25.95
CA TRP A 954 -21.82 8.93 25.41
C TRP A 954 -20.67 7.95 25.27
N SER A 955 -20.87 6.68 25.65
CA SER A 955 -19.84 5.68 25.41
C SER A 955 -20.05 5.02 24.04
N ARG A 956 -19.04 4.27 23.59
CA ARG A 956 -19.15 3.48 22.36
C ARG A 956 -19.76 2.11 22.60
N PHE A 957 -20.11 1.75 23.83
CA PHE A 957 -20.60 0.41 24.19
C PHE A 957 -21.73 -0.11 23.30
N PRO A 958 -22.90 0.56 23.21
CA PRO A 958 -24.03 0.00 22.45
C PRO A 958 -23.69 -0.15 20.96
N TRP A 959 -22.89 0.77 20.42
CA TRP A 959 -22.42 0.73 19.04
C TRP A 959 -21.36 -0.34 18.79
N ASN A 960 -20.52 -0.67 19.76
CA ASN A 960 -19.52 -1.73 19.60
C ASN A 960 -20.13 -3.12 19.63
N VAL A 961 -21.26 -3.31 20.34
CA VAL A 961 -21.86 -4.62 20.57
C VAL A 961 -23.11 -4.88 19.74
N ALA A 962 -23.82 -3.83 19.27
CA ALA A 962 -25.11 -3.95 18.61
C ALA A 962 -25.34 -2.94 17.46
N PHE A 963 -24.29 -2.50 16.77
CA PHE A 963 -24.34 -1.47 15.72
C PHE A 963 -25.46 -1.69 14.68
N ARG A 964 -25.51 -2.89 14.08
CA ARG A 964 -26.45 -3.26 13.01
C ARG A 964 -27.89 -3.17 13.49
N GLU A 965 -28.15 -3.65 14.70
CA GLU A 965 -29.50 -3.67 15.25
C GLU A 965 -29.97 -2.25 15.59
N LEU A 966 -29.10 -1.39 16.14
CA LEU A 966 -29.42 0.03 16.37
C LEU A 966 -29.73 0.77 15.06
N CYS A 967 -28.94 0.51 14.02
CA CYS A 967 -29.18 1.07 12.68
C CYS A 967 -30.51 0.58 12.09
N SER A 968 -30.81 -0.71 12.23
CA SER A 968 -32.08 -1.30 11.80
C SER A 968 -33.29 -0.70 12.53
N ILE A 969 -33.18 -0.52 13.85
CA ILE A 969 -34.22 0.15 14.65
C ILE A 969 -34.47 1.55 14.09
N LYS A 970 -33.41 2.36 13.89
CA LYS A 970 -33.55 3.72 13.37
C LYS A 970 -34.14 3.78 11.97
N ALA A 971 -33.62 2.98 11.04
CA ALA A 971 -34.12 2.97 9.67
C ALA A 971 -35.62 2.61 9.61
N SER A 972 -36.07 1.67 10.46
CA SER A 972 -37.46 1.23 10.50
C SER A 972 -38.46 2.28 11.00
N THR A 973 -38.02 3.30 11.74
CA THR A 973 -38.91 4.38 12.23
C THR A 973 -39.07 5.53 11.23
N LEU A 974 -38.13 5.68 10.28
CA LEU A 974 -38.11 6.79 9.33
C LEU A 974 -38.96 6.56 8.08
N GLY A 975 -39.48 5.35 7.87
CA GLY A 975 -40.35 4.98 6.76
C GLY A 975 -39.95 3.67 6.08
N PRO A 976 -40.35 3.45 4.82
CA PRO A 976 -39.93 2.28 4.05
C PRO A 976 -38.41 2.20 3.92
N TYR A 977 -37.84 1.04 4.20
CA TYR A 977 -36.40 0.77 4.10
C TYR A 977 -36.14 -0.52 3.31
N GLN A 978 -34.96 -0.62 2.70
CA GLN A 978 -34.56 -1.78 1.91
C GLN A 978 -33.49 -2.58 2.65
N VAL A 979 -33.69 -3.90 2.78
CA VAL A 979 -32.67 -4.81 3.30
C VAL A 979 -31.75 -5.24 2.16
N VAL A 980 -30.43 -5.11 2.38
CA VAL A 980 -29.39 -5.46 1.40
C VAL A 980 -28.35 -6.35 2.08
N THR A 981 -27.88 -7.39 1.38
CA THR A 981 -26.81 -8.24 1.90
C THR A 981 -25.49 -7.47 1.92
N THR A 982 -24.62 -7.73 2.91
CA THR A 982 -23.34 -7.01 3.08
C THR A 982 -22.49 -7.04 1.81
N GLY A 983 -22.34 -8.21 1.17
CA GLY A 983 -21.53 -8.34 -0.04
C GLY A 983 -22.06 -7.55 -1.24
N PHE A 984 -23.36 -7.26 -1.30
CA PHE A 984 -23.93 -6.39 -2.33
C PHE A 984 -23.77 -4.91 -1.94
N TYR A 985 -24.05 -4.56 -0.68
CA TYR A 985 -23.93 -3.20 -0.15
C TYR A 985 -22.49 -2.66 -0.22
N GLU A 986 -21.46 -3.50 -0.03
CA GLU A 986 -20.06 -3.08 -0.17
C GLU A 986 -19.71 -2.56 -1.57
N ARG A 987 -20.55 -2.84 -2.57
CA ARG A 987 -20.40 -2.42 -3.97
C ARG A 987 -21.14 -1.12 -4.29
N PHE A 988 -21.95 -0.61 -3.36
CA PHE A 988 -22.73 0.60 -3.58
C PHE A 988 -21.84 1.83 -3.61
N LYS A 989 -22.19 2.75 -4.51
CA LYS A 989 -21.58 4.07 -4.59
C LYS A 989 -22.70 5.07 -4.86
N LEU A 990 -22.85 6.04 -3.97
CA LEU A 990 -23.67 7.21 -4.28
C LEU A 990 -22.97 7.99 -5.39
N VAL A 991 -23.64 8.11 -6.52
CA VAL A 991 -23.28 9.09 -7.53
C VAL A 991 -23.95 10.37 -7.08
N ALA A 992 -23.21 11.23 -6.36
CA ALA A 992 -23.76 12.50 -5.92
C ALA A 992 -24.30 13.25 -7.16
N PRO A 993 -25.55 13.73 -7.14
CA PRO A 993 -25.97 14.74 -8.09
C PRO A 993 -25.01 15.92 -7.93
N ARG A 994 -24.34 16.30 -9.02
CA ARG A 994 -23.34 17.36 -9.02
C ARG A 994 -23.97 18.70 -8.67
#